data_AF-A0A1I1HRV1-F1
#
_entry.id   AF-A0A1I1HRV1-F1
#
_cell.length_a   1.000
_cell.length_b   1.000
_cell.length_c   1.000
_cell.angle_alpha   90.00
_cell.angle_beta   90.00
_cell.angle_gamma   90.00
#
_symmetry.space_group_name_H-M   'P 1'
#
loop_
_entity.id
_entity.type
_entity.pdbx_description
1 polymer ?
#
loop_
_entity_poly.entity_id
_entity_poly.type
_entity_poly.pdbx_seq_one_letter_code
_entity_poly.pdbx_strand_id
1 'polypeptide(L)'
;MKARKFLFGLGFTFITIQHSVEAQPYRYSIAAGSNNTQVIKKESKPNSNVFDQVVSTLPSDAVQGRSGGRSLVPYAPEPKGQVNMTQFGTGKYYSPNFHFCIDVLGNKSVTERKAVGINTFTTWSVKPEHKSQLVFGDEMHYATENFLGDMRNANFYFNSLQSFFNFAWGAVPAMGYGGWANTKYLVYDIESSLWLNAGNAEEGPLPGWNDAGYFSKQGSSNGNWHDIKKRPIQLESSKETITIEQLAARGQAAWMNEMFVRRANRLTLLLEIARRKGKPGSKVSLGASMAQGEPRIDFEKGNGIFLEGICVVSNIGGDSQGNLTLKKPGGGTETFRFNGGFYDHEDFDQGYWYRGYPDFDEWDKEDIFTKKKAGTQTYPYVWSKIKPLHIVGEEKGYIQENRRLMRARNGKVRPFWRQIEPFYEGDWHAPFAEVQNIRRYGNDNFRDTPKLWQPPYEQYSRYVVTRFFAGDEPDWGFYLFPTDPPDITKDLSNPADPDTKAYYNFYQHPVSAMLQARADLQPYETYYPGSTLVEDPEVQVNQTGSFVAYNGVAAVNNNAGNHGPKRPAYMLRYKAVPGGWRVLIMGGMQQNWGEERIDIVRIPGGGLNGNQFKVKLRGPAAQVYEFMVKSADRNQTYEVLPAAQSAWEKPGYAGRVGALPSN
;
A
#
# COMPACT_ATOMS: atom_id res chain seq x y z
N MET A 1 -9.68 3.31 -94.63
CA MET A 1 -8.74 4.34 -95.14
C MET A 1 -9.40 5.70 -94.96
N LYS A 2 -8.75 6.63 -94.22
CA LYS A 2 -9.21 8.00 -93.90
C LYS A 2 -10.46 8.07 -93.01
N ALA A 3 -10.72 9.10 -92.21
CA ALA A 3 -9.96 10.11 -91.51
C ALA A 3 -10.98 10.82 -90.61
N ARG A 4 -10.54 11.32 -89.44
CA ARG A 4 -11.02 12.54 -88.76
C ARG A 4 -12.52 12.70 -88.51
N LYS A 5 -12.88 12.71 -87.22
CA LYS A 5 -13.87 13.66 -86.68
C LYS A 5 -13.13 14.70 -85.84
N PHE A 6 -13.45 15.96 -86.09
CA PHE A 6 -13.00 17.15 -85.37
C PHE A 6 -14.22 17.72 -84.62
N LEU A 7 -14.03 18.03 -83.32
CA LEU A 7 -14.60 19.07 -82.44
C LEU A 7 -16.13 19.39 -82.48
N PHE A 8 -16.84 19.78 -81.41
CA PHE A 8 -16.58 20.53 -80.17
C PHE A 8 -17.75 20.27 -79.19
N GLY A 9 -17.57 20.56 -77.89
CA GLY A 9 -18.65 21.18 -77.08
C GLY A 9 -19.20 20.45 -75.84
N LEU A 10 -18.59 20.77 -74.70
CA LEU A 10 -19.17 21.10 -73.38
C LEU A 10 -20.43 20.36 -72.86
N GLY A 11 -20.30 19.80 -71.65
CA GLY A 11 -21.43 19.56 -70.74
C GLY A 11 -21.15 18.50 -69.67
N PHE A 12 -20.85 18.94 -68.44
CA PHE A 12 -20.72 18.10 -67.24
C PHE A 12 -21.97 17.25 -66.98
N THR A 13 -21.80 16.01 -66.49
CA THR A 13 -22.48 15.41 -65.31
C THR A 13 -21.79 14.10 -64.91
N PHE A 14 -21.66 13.89 -63.60
CA PHE A 14 -20.99 12.80 -62.90
C PHE A 14 -21.55 11.40 -63.16
N ILE A 15 -20.66 10.40 -63.28
CA ILE A 15 -20.90 9.03 -62.79
C ILE A 15 -19.61 8.51 -62.12
N THR A 16 -19.70 8.31 -60.81
CA THR A 16 -18.79 7.49 -59.99
C THR A 16 -19.06 6.01 -60.29
N ILE A 17 -18.03 5.17 -60.36
CA ILE A 17 -17.99 3.83 -59.73
C ILE A 17 -16.53 3.45 -59.48
N GLN A 18 -16.30 3.02 -58.23
CA GLN A 18 -15.06 2.60 -57.59
C GLN A 18 -14.42 1.35 -58.23
N HIS A 19 -13.10 1.22 -58.08
CA HIS A 19 -12.45 0.11 -57.36
C HIS A 19 -10.95 0.41 -57.24
N SER A 20 -10.54 1.14 -56.19
CA SER A 20 -9.17 1.10 -55.69
C SER A 20 -9.10 0.02 -54.60
N VAL A 21 -8.43 -1.08 -54.87
CA VAL A 21 -7.98 -2.01 -53.83
C VAL A 21 -6.86 -1.28 -53.08
N GLU A 22 -7.18 -0.61 -51.98
CA GLU A 22 -6.18 -0.06 -51.07
C GLU A 22 -5.36 -1.22 -50.48
N ALA A 23 -4.09 -1.29 -50.88
CA ALA A 23 -3.11 -2.10 -50.17
C ALA A 23 -3.02 -1.57 -48.74
N GLN A 24 -3.50 -2.35 -47.77
CA GLN A 24 -3.42 -2.00 -46.36
C GLN A 24 -1.94 -1.89 -45.94
N PRO A 25 -1.44 -0.73 -45.50
CA PRO A 25 -0.05 -0.59 -45.09
C PRO A 25 0.20 -1.38 -43.81
N TYR A 26 1.26 -2.18 -43.80
CA TYR A 26 1.74 -2.87 -42.60
C TYR A 26 2.13 -1.84 -41.52
N ARG A 27 1.82 -2.14 -40.25
CA ARG A 27 2.19 -1.30 -39.10
C ARG A 27 3.56 -1.70 -38.53
N TYR A 28 4.23 -0.80 -37.82
CA TYR A 28 5.54 -1.03 -37.21
C TYR A 28 5.55 -0.63 -35.72
N SER A 29 6.35 -1.31 -34.90
CA SER A 29 6.55 -1.01 -33.48
C SER A 29 8.03 -1.04 -33.10
N ILE A 30 8.40 -0.29 -32.06
CA ILE A 30 9.75 -0.32 -31.47
C ILE A 30 9.70 -1.26 -30.26
N ALA A 31 10.59 -2.25 -30.24
CA ALA A 31 10.73 -3.19 -29.14
C ALA A 31 12.18 -3.23 -28.64
N ALA A 32 12.36 -3.52 -27.35
CA ALA A 32 13.67 -3.90 -26.83
C ALA A 32 14.04 -5.29 -27.38
N GLY A 33 15.17 -5.37 -28.09
CA GLY A 33 15.77 -6.64 -28.48
C GLY A 33 16.46 -7.34 -27.31
N SER A 34 16.88 -8.58 -27.52
CA SER A 34 17.55 -9.43 -26.52
C SER A 34 18.86 -8.83 -25.96
N ASN A 35 19.42 -7.81 -26.62
CA ASN A 35 20.68 -7.15 -26.24
C ASN A 35 20.53 -5.65 -25.92
N ASN A 36 19.35 -5.20 -25.46
CA ASN A 36 19.02 -3.78 -25.24
C ASN A 36 19.07 -2.87 -26.49
N THR A 37 19.27 -3.43 -27.68
CA THR A 37 19.12 -2.72 -28.95
C THR A 37 17.66 -2.55 -29.29
N GLN A 38 17.22 -1.34 -29.63
CA GLN A 38 15.86 -1.11 -30.10
C GLN A 38 15.70 -1.64 -31.54
N VAL A 39 14.73 -2.54 -31.72
CA VAL A 39 14.41 -3.16 -33.01
C VAL A 39 13.06 -2.66 -33.50
N ILE A 40 12.94 -2.46 -34.81
CA ILE A 40 11.67 -2.17 -35.48
C ILE A 40 11.05 -3.51 -35.88
N LYS A 41 9.91 -3.82 -35.29
CA LYS A 41 9.11 -4.99 -35.64
C LYS A 41 7.94 -4.58 -36.52
N LYS A 42 7.79 -5.25 -37.65
CA LYS A 42 6.66 -5.14 -38.56
C LYS A 42 5.55 -6.08 -38.11
N GLU A 43 4.32 -5.65 -38.34
CA GLU A 43 3.13 -6.43 -38.14
C GLU A 43 3.12 -7.67 -39.07
N SER A 44 2.92 -8.85 -38.50
CA SER A 44 2.92 -10.16 -39.19
C SER A 44 1.89 -10.22 -40.33
N LYS A 45 0.72 -9.62 -40.11
CA LYS A 45 -0.37 -9.47 -41.08
C LYS A 45 -1.06 -8.12 -40.85
N PRO A 46 -1.55 -7.43 -41.88
CA PRO A 46 -2.27 -6.16 -41.71
C PRO A 46 -3.40 -6.30 -40.68
N ASN A 47 -3.40 -5.43 -39.68
CA ASN A 47 -4.40 -5.36 -38.60
C ASN A 47 -4.41 -6.54 -37.61
N SER A 48 -3.37 -7.36 -37.56
CA SER A 48 -3.24 -8.45 -36.59
C SER A 48 -2.81 -7.99 -35.19
N ASN A 49 -2.20 -6.81 -35.05
CA ASN A 49 -1.52 -6.33 -33.84
C ASN A 49 -0.42 -7.27 -33.31
N VAL A 50 0.02 -8.24 -34.11
CA VAL A 50 1.11 -9.16 -33.77
C VAL A 50 2.36 -8.71 -34.50
N PHE A 51 3.35 -8.19 -33.76
CA PHE A 51 4.62 -7.66 -34.27
C PHE A 51 5.75 -8.66 -34.00
N ASP A 52 6.03 -9.53 -34.97
CA ASP A 52 6.99 -10.63 -34.84
C ASP A 52 8.18 -10.50 -35.81
N GLN A 53 8.02 -9.84 -36.95
CA GLN A 53 9.06 -9.71 -37.95
C GLN A 53 9.96 -8.50 -37.65
N VAL A 54 11.20 -8.75 -37.21
CA VAL A 54 12.21 -7.68 -37.13
C VAL A 54 12.58 -7.25 -38.55
N VAL A 55 12.30 -6.00 -38.89
CA VAL A 55 12.54 -5.44 -40.23
C VAL A 55 13.70 -4.45 -40.28
N SER A 56 14.10 -3.92 -39.13
CA SER A 56 15.27 -3.04 -39.02
C SER A 56 15.74 -2.96 -37.57
N THR A 57 17.01 -2.65 -37.39
CA THR A 57 17.59 -2.15 -36.14
C THR A 57 17.70 -0.63 -36.24
N LEU A 58 17.38 0.11 -35.18
CA LEU A 58 17.64 1.56 -35.21
C LEU A 58 19.13 1.81 -35.49
N PRO A 59 19.48 2.66 -36.48
CA PRO A 59 20.86 3.07 -36.71
C PRO A 59 21.51 3.56 -35.42
N SER A 60 22.82 3.34 -35.24
CA SER A 60 23.55 3.76 -34.03
C SER A 60 23.50 5.29 -33.80
N ASP A 61 23.12 6.04 -34.82
CA ASP A 61 22.95 7.50 -34.88
C ASP A 61 21.47 7.94 -34.94
N ALA A 62 20.52 7.02 -34.76
CA ALA A 62 19.10 7.36 -34.76
C ALA A 62 18.77 8.35 -33.63
N VAL A 63 18.31 9.53 -34.02
CA VAL A 63 17.87 10.61 -33.13
C VAL A 63 16.60 10.14 -32.42
N GLN A 64 16.73 9.54 -31.23
CA GLN A 64 15.60 9.33 -30.32
C GLN A 64 14.88 10.67 -30.13
N GLY A 65 13.58 10.73 -30.46
CA GLY A 65 12.79 11.96 -30.38
C GLY A 65 12.69 12.49 -28.96
N ARG A 66 12.33 13.75 -28.79
CA ARG A 66 12.07 14.36 -27.46
C ARG A 66 10.74 13.94 -26.84
N SER A 67 10.07 12.96 -27.43
CA SER A 67 8.79 12.43 -27.00
C SER A 67 9.02 11.27 -26.04
N GLY A 68 8.40 11.32 -24.87
CA GLY A 68 8.37 10.18 -23.94
C GLY A 68 7.13 9.30 -24.10
N GLY A 69 7.03 8.25 -23.28
CA GLY A 69 5.88 7.36 -23.17
C GLY A 69 5.11 7.54 -21.85
N ARG A 70 3.85 7.10 -21.81
CA ARG A 70 3.04 6.97 -20.60
C ARG A 70 2.66 5.50 -20.41
N SER A 71 2.78 4.98 -19.19
CA SER A 71 2.22 3.66 -18.85
C SER A 71 0.87 3.81 -18.17
N LEU A 72 -0.18 3.28 -18.79
CA LEU A 72 -1.49 2.95 -18.19
C LEU A 72 -2.11 1.84 -19.04
N VAL A 73 -2.08 0.59 -18.57
CA VAL A 73 -2.68 -0.51 -19.34
C VAL A 73 -4.12 -0.75 -18.89
N PRO A 74 -5.00 -1.05 -19.85
CA PRO A 74 -6.35 -1.47 -19.55
C PRO A 74 -6.54 -2.68 -18.61
N TYR A 75 -7.23 -2.53 -17.46
CA TYR A 75 -7.92 -3.65 -16.74
C TYR A 75 -9.46 -3.65 -16.82
N ALA A 76 -10.07 -4.82 -16.95
CA ALA A 76 -11.51 -4.98 -17.02
C ALA A 76 -12.03 -5.24 -15.60
N PRO A 77 -13.02 -4.46 -15.11
CA PRO A 77 -13.64 -4.76 -13.83
C PRO A 77 -14.24 -6.16 -13.81
N GLU A 78 -14.11 -6.85 -12.68
CA GLU A 78 -14.67 -8.19 -12.53
C GLU A 78 -16.20 -8.15 -12.55
N PRO A 79 -16.86 -8.95 -13.41
CA PRO A 79 -18.31 -8.97 -13.47
C PRO A 79 -18.94 -9.66 -12.25
N LYS A 80 -18.32 -10.70 -11.64
CA LYS A 80 -18.83 -11.40 -10.43
C LYS A 80 -17.76 -12.23 -9.70
N GLY A 81 -17.78 -12.19 -8.36
CA GLY A 81 -17.37 -13.23 -7.39
C GLY A 81 -15.94 -13.78 -7.40
N GLN A 82 -15.17 -13.60 -8.47
CA GLN A 82 -13.81 -14.13 -8.60
C GLN A 82 -12.90 -13.11 -9.28
N VAL A 83 -11.66 -13.02 -8.79
CA VAL A 83 -10.60 -12.23 -9.43
C VAL A 83 -10.08 -12.98 -10.65
N ASN A 84 -10.26 -12.41 -11.84
CA ASN A 84 -9.73 -12.91 -13.09
C ASN A 84 -8.27 -12.49 -13.25
N MET A 85 -7.36 -13.30 -12.69
CA MET A 85 -5.93 -13.06 -12.80
C MET A 85 -5.37 -13.15 -14.23
N THR A 86 -6.04 -13.86 -15.15
CA THR A 86 -5.47 -14.10 -16.50
C THR A 86 -5.40 -12.82 -17.33
N GLN A 87 -6.22 -11.80 -17.00
CA GLN A 87 -6.19 -10.51 -17.71
C GLN A 87 -4.87 -9.75 -17.53
N PHE A 88 -4.07 -10.10 -16.50
CA PHE A 88 -2.80 -9.45 -16.21
C PHE A 88 -1.60 -10.16 -16.88
N GLY A 89 -1.83 -11.27 -17.57
CA GLY A 89 -0.81 -12.08 -18.25
C GLY A 89 0.04 -12.93 -17.30
N THR A 90 0.87 -13.82 -17.87
CA THR A 90 1.78 -14.73 -17.15
C THR A 90 3.22 -14.60 -17.67
N GLY A 91 4.19 -15.25 -17.01
CA GLY A 91 5.59 -15.29 -17.46
C GLY A 91 6.36 -13.98 -17.32
N LYS A 92 5.84 -13.06 -16.49
CA LYS A 92 6.44 -11.76 -16.22
C LYS A 92 7.51 -11.85 -15.13
N TYR A 93 8.56 -11.04 -15.26
CA TYR A 93 9.56 -10.86 -14.21
C TYR A 93 9.07 -9.84 -13.18
N TYR A 94 9.11 -10.21 -11.91
CA TYR A 94 8.88 -9.33 -10.78
C TYR A 94 10.06 -9.46 -9.81
N SER A 95 10.59 -8.33 -9.31
CA SER A 95 11.74 -8.38 -8.42
C SER A 95 11.42 -9.14 -7.13
N PRO A 96 12.28 -10.07 -6.68
CA PRO A 96 12.14 -10.73 -5.38
C PRO A 96 12.41 -9.81 -4.20
N ASN A 97 13.00 -8.63 -4.43
CA ASN A 97 13.31 -7.64 -3.39
C ASN A 97 12.06 -6.88 -2.90
N PHE A 98 10.96 -6.92 -3.66
CA PHE A 98 9.69 -6.28 -3.31
C PHE A 98 8.60 -7.31 -3.00
N HIS A 99 8.16 -7.34 -1.75
CA HIS A 99 7.13 -8.24 -1.25
C HIS A 99 5.75 -7.77 -1.69
N PHE A 100 5.02 -8.64 -2.37
CA PHE A 100 3.66 -8.40 -2.80
C PHE A 100 2.77 -9.48 -2.20
N CYS A 101 2.12 -9.12 -1.10
CA CYS A 101 1.29 -9.99 -0.28
C CYS A 101 -0.17 -9.59 -0.44
N ILE A 102 -0.87 -10.24 -1.36
CA ILE A 102 -2.31 -10.06 -1.55
C ILE A 102 -3.00 -11.39 -1.34
N ASP A 103 -3.90 -11.41 -0.36
CA ASP A 103 -4.77 -12.55 -0.14
C ASP A 103 -6.03 -12.40 -1.01
N VAL A 104 -6.05 -13.17 -2.09
CA VAL A 104 -7.19 -13.21 -3.03
C VAL A 104 -8.20 -14.28 -2.61
N LEU A 105 -9.49 -14.00 -2.77
CA LEU A 105 -10.53 -15.01 -2.57
C LEU A 105 -10.50 -16.09 -3.66
N GLY A 106 -10.78 -17.33 -3.26
CA GLY A 106 -10.95 -18.47 -4.15
C GLY A 106 -9.77 -19.45 -4.20
N ASN A 107 -9.98 -20.60 -4.85
CA ASN A 107 -9.05 -21.73 -4.90
C ASN A 107 -7.81 -21.55 -5.81
N LYS A 108 -7.18 -20.37 -5.84
CA LYS A 108 -5.97 -20.15 -6.65
C LYS A 108 -4.75 -20.86 -6.06
N SER A 109 -4.08 -21.66 -6.90
CA SER A 109 -2.83 -22.33 -6.54
C SER A 109 -1.71 -21.32 -6.27
N VAL A 110 -0.64 -21.76 -5.59
CA VAL A 110 0.55 -20.94 -5.38
C VAL A 110 1.15 -20.51 -6.72
N THR A 111 1.18 -21.41 -7.71
CA THR A 111 1.69 -21.13 -9.07
C THR A 111 0.88 -20.04 -9.79
N GLU A 112 -0.45 -20.09 -9.75
CA GLU A 112 -1.30 -19.05 -10.36
C GLU A 112 -1.06 -17.68 -9.71
N ARG A 113 -0.92 -17.65 -8.38
CA ARG A 113 -0.62 -16.41 -7.64
C ARG A 113 0.78 -15.86 -7.95
N LYS A 114 1.79 -16.73 -8.00
CA LYS A 114 3.17 -16.36 -8.40
C LYS A 114 3.24 -15.84 -9.83
N ALA A 115 2.38 -16.32 -10.74
CA ALA A 115 2.36 -15.86 -12.14
C ALA A 115 2.00 -14.38 -12.32
N VAL A 116 1.24 -13.80 -11.38
CA VAL A 116 0.94 -12.35 -11.31
C VAL A 116 1.83 -11.60 -10.32
N GLY A 117 2.90 -12.25 -9.86
CA GLY A 117 3.94 -11.66 -9.03
C GLY A 117 3.65 -11.64 -7.53
N ILE A 118 2.63 -12.33 -7.02
CA ILE A 118 2.45 -12.54 -5.57
C ILE A 118 3.58 -13.47 -5.11
N ASN A 119 4.46 -12.96 -4.25
CA ASN A 119 5.67 -13.66 -3.79
C ASN A 119 5.77 -13.73 -2.26
N THR A 120 4.77 -13.24 -1.55
CA THR A 120 4.65 -13.39 -0.10
C THR A 120 3.20 -13.73 0.21
N PHE A 121 3.00 -14.69 1.10
CA PHE A 121 1.71 -15.26 1.44
C PHE A 121 1.50 -15.17 2.94
N THR A 122 0.29 -14.84 3.39
CA THR A 122 -0.02 -14.95 4.81
C THR A 122 -0.14 -16.43 5.22
N THR A 123 0.28 -16.76 6.45
CA THR A 123 0.31 -18.15 6.96
C THR A 123 -1.01 -18.91 6.78
N TRP A 124 -2.14 -18.21 6.81
CA TRP A 124 -3.49 -18.76 6.75
C TRP A 124 -4.14 -18.64 5.35
N SER A 125 -3.55 -17.93 4.37
CA SER A 125 -4.09 -17.83 3.00
C SER A 125 -3.61 -18.93 2.04
N VAL A 126 -2.79 -19.85 2.54
CA VAL A 126 -2.30 -21.01 1.78
C VAL A 126 -2.80 -22.28 2.45
N LYS A 127 -3.57 -23.07 1.70
CA LYS A 127 -4.07 -24.37 2.16
C LYS A 127 -2.91 -25.26 2.63
N PRO A 128 -3.09 -26.06 3.69
CA PRO A 128 -2.02 -26.91 4.24
C PRO A 128 -1.27 -27.74 3.20
N GLU A 129 -1.98 -28.35 2.25
CA GLU A 129 -1.43 -29.17 1.16
C GLU A 129 -0.56 -28.38 0.18
N HIS A 130 -0.79 -27.08 0.03
CA HIS A 130 -0.02 -26.19 -0.84
C HIS A 130 1.22 -25.60 -0.14
N LYS A 131 1.35 -25.73 1.19
CA LYS A 131 2.49 -25.19 1.94
C LYS A 131 3.82 -25.82 1.55
N SER A 132 3.81 -27.03 0.98
CA SER A 132 5.00 -27.70 0.43
C SER A 132 5.60 -26.99 -0.79
N GLN A 133 4.84 -26.10 -1.45
CA GLN A 133 5.27 -25.33 -2.62
C GLN A 133 5.92 -23.99 -2.26
N LEU A 134 5.92 -23.64 -0.97
CA LEU A 134 6.52 -22.42 -0.44
C LEU A 134 7.94 -22.74 0.06
N VAL A 135 8.81 -21.73 0.01
CA VAL A 135 10.15 -21.80 0.62
C VAL A 135 10.26 -20.81 1.78
N PHE A 136 11.30 -20.94 2.60
CA PHE A 136 11.61 -19.95 3.64
C PHE A 136 11.77 -18.56 3.01
N GLY A 137 10.92 -17.61 3.40
CA GLY A 137 10.85 -16.29 2.76
C GLY A 137 9.52 -16.01 2.07
N ASP A 138 8.80 -17.06 1.67
CA ASP A 138 7.52 -16.91 0.97
C ASP A 138 6.36 -16.61 1.95
N GLU A 139 6.51 -16.84 3.25
CA GLU A 139 5.39 -16.71 4.20
C GLU A 139 5.60 -15.59 5.24
N MET A 140 4.53 -14.84 5.50
CA MET A 140 4.40 -13.86 6.58
C MET A 140 3.34 -14.33 7.59
N HIS A 141 3.65 -14.26 8.88
CA HIS A 141 2.68 -14.43 9.94
C HIS A 141 2.29 -13.08 10.53
N TYR A 142 1.00 -12.80 10.54
CA TYR A 142 0.41 -11.64 11.19
C TYR A 142 -0.24 -12.13 12.51
N ALA A 143 0.44 -11.88 13.63
CA ALA A 143 0.04 -12.32 14.97
C ALA A 143 -0.85 -11.25 15.62
N THR A 144 -2.16 -11.45 15.53
CA THR A 144 -3.15 -10.59 16.21
C THR A 144 -3.05 -10.75 17.71
N GLU A 145 -3.40 -9.71 18.46
CA GLU A 145 -3.32 -9.64 19.93
C GLU A 145 -3.84 -10.87 20.69
N ASN A 146 -4.79 -11.62 20.10
CA ASN A 146 -5.26 -12.89 20.64
C ASN A 146 -4.14 -13.92 20.88
N PHE A 147 -3.01 -13.83 20.17
CA PHE A 147 -1.83 -14.66 20.41
C PHE A 147 -1.25 -14.48 21.83
N LEU A 148 -1.50 -13.32 22.46
CA LEU A 148 -1.09 -13.05 23.84
C LEU A 148 -1.92 -13.79 24.88
N GLY A 149 -3.03 -14.44 24.49
CA GLY A 149 -3.86 -15.22 25.41
C GLY A 149 -4.24 -14.42 26.66
N ASP A 150 -3.91 -14.93 27.84
CA ASP A 150 -4.17 -14.25 29.12
C ASP A 150 -3.22 -13.07 29.41
N MET A 151 -2.16 -12.87 28.62
CA MET A 151 -1.20 -11.75 28.76
C MET A 151 -1.63 -10.49 28.00
N ARG A 152 -2.81 -10.47 27.37
CA ARG A 152 -3.36 -9.27 26.71
C ARG A 152 -3.97 -8.27 27.70
N ASN A 153 -4.29 -7.07 27.23
CA ASN A 153 -4.99 -6.02 27.96
C ASN A 153 -4.29 -5.66 29.29
N ALA A 154 -5.03 -5.59 30.41
CA ALA A 154 -4.50 -5.27 31.72
C ALA A 154 -3.33 -6.18 32.15
N ASN A 155 -3.41 -7.48 31.84
CA ASN A 155 -2.39 -8.46 32.18
C ASN A 155 -1.10 -8.24 31.38
N PHE A 156 -1.15 -7.52 30.26
CA PHE A 156 0.04 -7.06 29.57
C PHE A 156 0.86 -6.20 30.53
N TYR A 157 0.25 -5.31 31.31
CA TYR A 157 0.97 -4.40 32.19
C TYR A 157 1.19 -4.95 33.59
N PHE A 158 0.21 -5.64 34.17
CA PHE A 158 0.28 -6.00 35.60
C PHE A 158 1.15 -7.22 35.89
N ASN A 159 1.40 -8.07 34.89
CA ASN A 159 2.34 -9.17 35.05
C ASN A 159 3.80 -8.68 35.03
N SER A 160 4.65 -9.39 35.78
CA SER A 160 6.10 -9.16 35.72
C SER A 160 6.64 -9.46 34.32
N LEU A 161 7.75 -8.82 33.94
CA LEU A 161 8.41 -9.10 32.67
C LEU A 161 8.87 -10.57 32.55
N GLN A 162 9.23 -11.22 33.67
CA GLN A 162 9.56 -12.66 33.71
C GLN A 162 8.34 -13.56 33.46
N SER A 163 7.17 -13.21 33.99
CA SER A 163 5.92 -13.93 33.71
C SER A 163 5.55 -13.79 32.23
N PHE A 164 5.65 -12.58 31.70
CA PHE A 164 5.42 -12.31 30.28
C PHE A 164 6.42 -13.06 29.40
N PHE A 165 7.70 -13.09 29.77
CA PHE A 165 8.74 -13.86 29.08
C PHE A 165 8.40 -15.34 29.00
N ASN A 166 7.96 -15.94 30.10
CA ASN A 166 7.61 -17.36 30.12
C ASN A 166 6.48 -17.69 29.15
N PHE A 167 5.46 -16.82 29.10
CA PHE A 167 4.37 -16.94 28.15
C PHE A 167 4.87 -16.75 26.70
N ALA A 168 5.53 -15.63 26.42
CA ALA A 168 6.00 -15.27 25.10
C ALA A 168 6.98 -16.31 24.53
N TRP A 169 7.87 -16.85 25.35
CA TRP A 169 8.80 -17.91 24.94
C TRP A 169 8.07 -19.18 24.47
N GLY A 170 6.92 -19.51 25.08
CA GLY A 170 6.07 -20.61 24.63
C GLY A 170 5.22 -20.26 23.41
N ALA A 171 4.64 -19.06 23.37
CA ALA A 171 3.65 -18.65 22.37
C ALA A 171 4.26 -18.20 21.03
N VAL A 172 5.41 -17.53 21.03
CA VAL A 172 6.04 -17.01 19.81
C VAL A 172 6.52 -18.16 18.92
N PRO A 173 6.15 -18.21 17.64
CA PRO A 173 6.53 -19.32 16.76
C PRO A 173 8.04 -19.33 16.46
N ALA A 174 8.61 -20.52 16.29
CA ALA A 174 9.98 -20.70 15.79
C ALA A 174 10.00 -20.59 14.26
N MET A 175 9.99 -19.36 13.74
CA MET A 175 9.99 -19.06 12.31
C MET A 175 11.10 -19.80 11.56
N GLY A 176 10.79 -20.37 10.40
CA GLY A 176 11.73 -21.11 9.58
C GLY A 176 12.01 -22.54 10.04
N TYR A 177 11.30 -23.03 11.06
CA TYR A 177 11.40 -24.41 11.56
C TYR A 177 10.02 -25.06 11.77
N GLY A 178 9.97 -26.39 11.71
CA GLY A 178 8.76 -27.17 12.01
C GLY A 178 7.53 -26.72 11.22
N GLY A 179 6.40 -26.53 11.91
CA GLY A 179 5.15 -26.04 11.29
C GLY A 179 5.21 -24.61 10.72
N TRP A 180 6.33 -23.90 10.90
CA TRP A 180 6.58 -22.53 10.45
C TRP A 180 7.76 -22.46 9.48
N ALA A 181 8.10 -23.58 8.80
CA ALA A 181 9.29 -23.70 7.95
C ALA A 181 9.41 -22.64 6.83
N ASN A 182 8.28 -22.13 6.34
CA ASN A 182 8.24 -21.16 5.24
C ASN A 182 8.22 -19.69 5.72
N THR A 183 7.93 -19.47 7.02
CA THR A 183 7.70 -18.16 7.61
C THR A 183 9.01 -17.42 7.85
N LYS A 184 9.23 -16.30 7.17
CA LYS A 184 10.36 -15.38 7.40
C LYS A 184 9.94 -14.12 8.16
N TYR A 185 8.73 -13.63 7.92
CA TYR A 185 8.24 -12.36 8.46
C TYR A 185 7.21 -12.61 9.57
N LEU A 186 7.40 -11.99 10.73
CA LEU A 186 6.41 -11.97 11.81
C LEU A 186 6.05 -10.53 12.16
N VAL A 187 4.77 -10.23 12.07
CA VAL A 187 4.20 -8.92 12.37
C VAL A 187 3.32 -9.07 13.59
N TYR A 188 3.61 -8.36 14.67
CA TYR A 188 2.78 -8.35 15.86
C TYR A 188 1.78 -7.22 15.81
N ASP A 189 0.50 -7.55 15.80
CA ASP A 189 -0.58 -6.58 15.87
C ASP A 189 -1.17 -6.57 17.27
N ILE A 190 -0.67 -5.64 18.07
CA ILE A 190 -1.06 -5.48 19.46
C ILE A 190 -1.74 -4.13 19.56
N GLU A 191 -3.07 -4.13 19.47
CA GLU A 191 -3.85 -2.89 19.44
C GLU A 191 -4.44 -2.59 20.82
N SER A 192 -5.32 -3.44 21.36
CA SER A 192 -6.10 -3.18 22.58
C SER A 192 -5.22 -2.98 23.81
N SER A 193 -4.16 -3.78 23.92
CA SER A 193 -3.15 -3.64 24.98
C SER A 193 -2.42 -2.30 24.91
N LEU A 194 -2.45 -1.52 23.83
CA LEU A 194 -1.77 -0.22 23.76
C LEU A 194 -2.65 0.97 24.19
N TRP A 195 -3.95 0.77 24.41
CA TRP A 195 -4.92 1.83 24.70
C TRP A 195 -5.12 2.20 26.18
N LEU A 196 -4.23 1.79 27.09
CA LEU A 196 -4.37 2.07 28.52
C LEU A 196 -4.08 3.54 28.88
N ASN A 197 -5.14 4.34 28.99
CA ASN A 197 -5.10 5.70 29.53
C ASN A 197 -5.37 5.69 31.04
N ALA A 198 -4.70 6.58 31.80
CA ALA A 198 -5.05 6.76 33.21
C ALA A 198 -6.39 7.50 33.35
N GLY A 199 -7.13 7.10 34.37
CA GLY A 199 -8.25 7.85 34.93
C GLY A 199 -8.07 8.00 36.45
N ASN A 200 -9.09 8.55 37.07
CA ASN A 200 -9.10 9.11 38.42
C ASN A 200 -9.38 8.00 39.46
N ALA A 201 -8.78 8.10 40.65
CA ALA A 201 -8.78 7.02 41.67
C ALA A 201 -10.12 6.80 42.42
N GLU A 202 -11.07 7.73 42.34
CA GLU A 202 -12.24 7.78 43.24
C GLU A 202 -13.58 7.40 42.60
N GLU A 203 -13.69 7.45 41.28
CA GLU A 203 -14.93 7.12 40.54
C GLU A 203 -14.70 5.86 39.70
N GLY A 204 -15.69 4.97 39.60
CA GLY A 204 -15.61 3.76 38.77
C GLY A 204 -15.25 4.02 37.29
N PRO A 205 -15.14 2.96 36.48
CA PRO A 205 -14.13 2.76 35.42
C PRO A 205 -13.62 4.02 34.71
N LEU A 206 -12.28 4.11 34.59
CA LEU A 206 -11.53 5.19 33.95
C LEU A 206 -12.14 5.56 32.58
N PRO A 207 -12.35 6.84 32.22
CA PRO A 207 -12.51 7.24 30.82
C PRO A 207 -11.13 7.09 30.14
N GLY A 208 -10.92 5.91 29.56
CA GLY A 208 -9.61 5.36 29.23
C GLY A 208 -9.59 3.84 29.29
N TRP A 209 -10.57 3.28 30.00
CA TRP A 209 -11.15 1.98 29.75
C TRP A 209 -12.31 2.24 28.80
N ASN A 210 -12.23 1.79 27.54
CA ASN A 210 -13.39 1.93 26.66
C ASN A 210 -14.51 1.04 27.22
N ASP A 211 -15.56 1.66 27.76
CA ASP A 211 -16.78 1.02 28.25
C ASP A 211 -17.48 0.20 27.13
N ALA A 212 -17.07 0.41 25.87
CA ALA A 212 -17.74 -0.11 24.70
C ALA A 212 -17.62 -1.63 24.42
N GLY A 213 -17.00 -2.49 25.26
CA GLY A 213 -17.29 -3.92 25.05
C GLY A 213 -16.55 -5.04 25.77
N TYR A 214 -15.38 -4.83 26.38
CA TYR A 214 -14.55 -5.99 26.76
C TYR A 214 -14.49 -6.35 28.26
N PHE A 215 -14.83 -5.44 29.17
CA PHE A 215 -14.63 -5.68 30.62
C PHE A 215 -15.85 -5.44 31.52
N SER A 216 -16.96 -4.89 31.01
CA SER A 216 -18.18 -4.69 31.80
C SER A 216 -19.05 -5.94 31.96
N LYS A 217 -18.70 -7.07 31.31
CA LYS A 217 -19.42 -8.32 31.50
C LYS A 217 -18.84 -9.10 32.69
N GLN A 218 -19.68 -9.35 33.70
CA GLN A 218 -19.51 -10.44 34.66
C GLN A 218 -19.02 -11.69 33.90
N GLY A 219 -17.78 -12.12 34.15
CA GLY A 219 -17.14 -13.23 33.44
C GLY A 219 -15.91 -12.86 32.58
N SER A 220 -15.44 -11.61 32.56
CA SER A 220 -14.13 -11.32 31.96
C SER A 220 -13.00 -12.01 32.75
N SER A 221 -12.04 -12.61 32.05
CA SER A 221 -10.88 -13.31 32.64
C SER A 221 -9.96 -12.40 33.49
N ASN A 222 -10.23 -11.09 33.52
CA ASN A 222 -9.38 -10.10 34.17
C ASN A 222 -9.81 -9.76 35.61
N GLY A 223 -10.99 -10.21 36.06
CA GLY A 223 -11.51 -9.99 37.42
C GLY A 223 -12.19 -8.64 37.63
N ASN A 224 -12.69 -8.39 38.85
CA ASN A 224 -13.34 -7.14 39.23
C ASN A 224 -12.28 -6.06 39.53
N TRP A 225 -12.50 -4.82 39.04
CA TRP A 225 -11.64 -3.66 39.32
C TRP A 225 -11.32 -3.46 40.81
N HIS A 226 -12.30 -3.68 41.69
CA HIS A 226 -12.10 -3.55 43.14
C HIS A 226 -11.03 -4.48 43.71
N ASP A 227 -10.77 -5.62 43.06
CA ASP A 227 -9.73 -6.56 43.42
C ASP A 227 -8.41 -6.22 42.71
N ILE A 228 -8.47 -5.85 41.42
CA ILE A 228 -7.30 -5.50 40.61
C ILE A 228 -6.57 -4.29 41.20
N LYS A 229 -7.29 -3.24 41.63
CA LYS A 229 -6.67 -1.99 42.08
C LYS A 229 -5.80 -2.16 43.32
N LYS A 230 -6.04 -3.20 44.11
CA LYS A 230 -5.30 -3.54 45.34
C LYS A 230 -4.09 -4.44 45.09
N ARG A 231 -3.90 -4.97 43.88
CA ARG A 231 -2.77 -5.85 43.56
C ARG A 231 -1.45 -5.07 43.61
N PRO A 232 -0.42 -5.57 44.31
CA PRO A 232 0.90 -4.97 44.29
C PRO A 232 1.60 -5.25 42.96
N ILE A 233 2.27 -4.24 42.41
CA ILE A 233 3.13 -4.33 41.24
C ILE A 233 4.49 -3.68 41.56
N GLN A 234 5.57 -4.31 41.12
CA GLN A 234 6.89 -3.68 41.12
C GLN A 234 7.01 -2.77 39.90
N LEU A 235 7.18 -1.47 40.11
CA LEU A 235 7.31 -0.47 39.06
C LEU A 235 8.61 -0.66 38.27
N GLU A 236 8.48 -0.72 36.95
CA GLU A 236 9.62 -0.79 36.02
C GLU A 236 10.26 0.59 35.85
N SER A 237 9.51 1.67 36.09
CA SER A 237 10.01 3.05 36.06
C SER A 237 10.78 3.48 37.32
N SER A 238 10.57 2.86 38.50
CA SER A 238 11.15 3.37 39.76
C SER A 238 11.54 2.34 40.84
N LYS A 239 11.61 1.02 40.57
CA LYS A 239 11.96 -0.07 41.53
C LYS A 239 10.97 -0.33 42.67
N GLU A 240 10.15 0.65 43.02
CA GLU A 240 9.18 0.57 44.11
C GLU A 240 8.12 -0.50 43.85
N THR A 241 7.61 -1.13 44.91
CA THR A 241 6.42 -1.99 44.84
C THR A 241 5.25 -1.24 45.45
N ILE A 242 4.22 -0.97 44.65
CA ILE A 242 3.01 -0.24 45.07
C ILE A 242 1.77 -0.92 44.49
N THR A 243 0.58 -0.59 45.00
CA THR A 243 -0.67 -1.03 44.37
C THR A 243 -1.00 -0.19 43.14
N ILE A 244 -1.85 -0.73 42.26
CA ILE A 244 -2.39 0.02 41.11
C ILE A 244 -3.12 1.29 41.56
N GLU A 245 -3.86 1.22 42.66
CA GLU A 245 -4.53 2.38 43.28
C GLU A 245 -3.52 3.45 43.74
N GLN A 246 -2.41 3.04 44.34
CA GLN A 246 -1.33 3.96 44.72
C GLN A 246 -0.64 4.59 43.51
N LEU A 247 -0.47 3.85 42.40
CA LEU A 247 0.06 4.41 41.15
C LEU A 247 -0.89 5.44 40.56
N ALA A 248 -2.19 5.13 40.52
CA ALA A 248 -3.22 6.03 40.01
C ALA A 248 -3.31 7.31 40.86
N ALA A 249 -3.22 7.20 42.19
CA ALA A 249 -3.22 8.34 43.11
C ALA A 249 -2.01 9.28 42.95
N ARG A 250 -0.91 8.83 42.31
CA ARG A 250 0.25 9.69 41.98
C ARG A 250 0.01 10.57 40.75
N GLY A 251 -1.12 10.41 40.06
CA GLY A 251 -1.54 11.22 38.93
C GLY A 251 -1.10 10.70 37.56
N GLN A 252 -1.65 11.32 36.52
CA GLN A 252 -1.51 10.90 35.11
C GLN A 252 -0.05 10.70 34.67
N ALA A 253 0.85 11.62 35.04
CA ALA A 253 2.23 11.59 34.58
C ALA A 253 2.97 10.34 35.06
N ALA A 254 2.80 9.96 36.34
CA ALA A 254 3.42 8.77 36.90
C ALA A 254 2.85 7.49 36.27
N TRP A 255 1.54 7.44 36.07
CA TRP A 255 0.88 6.33 35.39
C TRP A 255 1.40 6.15 33.95
N MET A 256 1.36 7.21 33.15
CA MET A 256 1.78 7.15 31.75
C MET A 256 3.25 6.74 31.62
N ASN A 257 4.13 7.29 32.47
CA ASN A 257 5.54 6.91 32.48
C ASN A 257 5.73 5.41 32.74
N GLU A 258 5.04 4.85 33.73
CA GLU A 258 5.11 3.42 34.02
C GLU A 258 4.56 2.56 32.86
N MET A 259 3.40 2.93 32.30
CA MET A 259 2.80 2.19 31.18
C MET A 259 3.70 2.23 29.93
N PHE A 260 4.35 3.36 29.65
CA PHE A 260 5.29 3.49 28.54
C PHE A 260 6.52 2.61 28.71
N VAL A 261 7.16 2.63 29.89
CA VAL A 261 8.31 1.76 30.17
C VAL A 261 7.92 0.29 30.03
N ARG A 262 6.77 -0.10 30.62
CA ARG A 262 6.29 -1.49 30.55
C ARG A 262 6.04 -1.95 29.11
N ARG A 263 5.39 -1.10 28.32
CA ARG A 263 5.11 -1.33 26.90
C ARG A 263 6.40 -1.52 26.11
N ALA A 264 7.35 -0.59 26.26
CA ALA A 264 8.63 -0.65 25.57
C ALA A 264 9.39 -1.94 25.91
N ASN A 265 9.47 -2.30 27.20
CA ASN A 265 10.11 -3.54 27.64
C ASN A 265 9.44 -4.78 27.02
N ARG A 266 8.12 -4.89 27.06
CA ARG A 266 7.39 -6.09 26.58
C ARG A 266 7.44 -6.25 25.06
N LEU A 267 7.24 -5.17 24.31
CA LEU A 267 7.29 -5.21 22.85
C LEU A 267 8.71 -5.51 22.36
N THR A 268 9.73 -4.90 22.96
CA THR A 268 11.13 -5.23 22.69
C THR A 268 11.41 -6.71 22.96
N LEU A 269 10.95 -7.24 24.09
CA LEU A 269 11.13 -8.65 24.41
C LEU A 269 10.45 -9.58 23.40
N LEU A 270 9.24 -9.26 22.92
CA LEU A 270 8.56 -10.03 21.88
C LEU A 270 9.36 -10.09 20.57
N LEU A 271 9.89 -8.94 20.13
CA LEU A 271 10.69 -8.82 18.92
C LEU A 271 12.00 -9.62 19.05
N GLU A 272 12.69 -9.51 20.18
CA GLU A 272 13.94 -10.23 20.43
C GLU A 272 13.74 -11.75 20.59
N ILE A 273 12.67 -12.20 21.26
CA ILE A 273 12.34 -13.64 21.35
C ILE A 273 12.12 -14.22 19.94
N ALA A 274 11.36 -13.53 19.09
CA ALA A 274 11.09 -13.98 17.74
C ALA A 274 12.36 -14.11 16.90
N ARG A 275 13.30 -13.16 17.02
CA ARG A 275 14.63 -13.28 16.38
C ARG A 275 15.43 -14.46 16.92
N ARG A 276 15.42 -14.66 18.24
CA ARG A 276 16.22 -15.70 18.90
C ARG A 276 15.72 -17.11 18.58
N LYS A 277 14.40 -17.29 18.45
CA LYS A 277 13.76 -18.57 18.09
C LYS A 277 13.72 -18.82 16.57
N GLY A 278 13.80 -17.76 15.78
CA GLY A 278 13.71 -17.84 14.32
C GLY A 278 14.98 -18.39 13.66
N LYS A 279 14.83 -18.89 12.44
CA LYS A 279 15.93 -19.22 11.54
C LYS A 279 16.71 -17.95 11.19
N PRO A 280 18.05 -18.00 11.03
CA PRO A 280 18.82 -16.85 10.58
C PRO A 280 18.21 -16.20 9.33
N GLY A 281 17.98 -14.88 9.40
CA GLY A 281 17.31 -14.12 8.34
C GLY A 281 15.81 -13.87 8.58
N SER A 282 15.20 -14.41 9.64
CA SER A 282 13.85 -14.01 10.07
C SER A 282 13.78 -12.51 10.40
N LYS A 283 12.61 -11.92 10.15
CA LYS A 283 12.36 -10.48 10.23
C LYS A 283 11.12 -10.22 11.08
N VAL A 284 11.19 -9.22 11.96
CA VAL A 284 10.09 -8.89 12.89
C VAL A 284 9.70 -7.42 12.79
N SER A 285 8.41 -7.14 12.99
CA SER A 285 7.85 -5.79 13.07
C SER A 285 6.61 -5.79 13.97
N LEU A 286 6.19 -4.63 14.42
CA LEU A 286 4.83 -4.40 14.88
C LEU A 286 3.95 -4.00 13.69
N GLY A 287 2.64 -4.20 13.82
CA GLY A 287 1.62 -3.82 12.82
C GLY A 287 1.32 -2.33 12.77
N ALA A 288 2.11 -1.51 13.45
CA ALA A 288 1.90 -0.08 13.59
C ALA A 288 3.12 0.71 13.08
N SER A 289 2.88 1.77 12.32
CA SER A 289 3.91 2.69 11.85
C SER A 289 4.34 3.67 12.96
N MET A 290 5.47 4.34 12.75
CA MET A 290 5.90 5.46 13.62
C MET A 290 4.99 6.69 13.48
N ALA A 291 4.54 7.00 12.26
CA ALA A 291 3.57 8.05 11.96
C ALA A 291 2.25 7.44 11.53
N GLN A 292 1.14 7.87 12.13
CA GLN A 292 -0.21 7.50 11.72
C GLN A 292 -1.02 8.70 11.22
N GLY A 293 -1.88 8.45 10.24
CA GLY A 293 -2.73 9.45 9.64
C GLY A 293 -2.13 10.10 8.38
N GLU A 294 -2.87 11.07 7.84
CA GLU A 294 -2.43 11.84 6.69
C GLU A 294 -1.15 12.65 7.03
N PRO A 295 -0.21 12.81 6.10
CA PRO A 295 0.97 13.66 6.30
C PRO A 295 0.58 15.13 6.56
N ARG A 296 1.21 15.76 7.56
CA ARG A 296 0.92 17.14 7.99
C ARG A 296 2.17 17.97 8.20
N ILE A 297 2.07 19.27 7.95
CA ILE A 297 3.17 20.23 8.12
C ILE A 297 3.50 20.44 9.61
N ASP A 298 2.51 20.30 10.50
CA ASP A 298 2.61 20.55 11.93
C ASP A 298 2.89 19.29 12.76
N PHE A 299 3.21 18.16 12.13
CA PHE A 299 3.29 16.86 12.80
C PHE A 299 4.33 16.80 13.93
N GLU A 300 5.34 17.68 13.91
CA GLU A 300 6.35 17.80 14.97
C GLU A 300 5.79 18.22 16.35
N LYS A 301 4.51 18.64 16.44
CA LYS A 301 3.93 19.24 17.66
C LYS A 301 2.97 18.35 18.47
N GLY A 302 3.00 17.03 18.30
CA GLY A 302 2.41 16.10 19.29
C GLY A 302 1.18 15.29 18.86
N ASN A 303 0.94 15.11 17.56
CA ASN A 303 -0.24 14.39 17.04
C ASN A 303 0.08 13.10 16.28
N GLY A 304 1.21 12.43 16.58
CA GLY A 304 1.80 11.53 15.59
C GLY A 304 2.55 10.30 16.04
N ILE A 305 2.60 9.99 17.33
CA ILE A 305 3.34 8.82 17.82
C ILE A 305 2.34 8.01 18.64
N PHE A 306 2.23 6.69 18.39
CA PHE A 306 1.75 5.80 19.44
C PHE A 306 2.67 6.02 20.63
N LEU A 307 2.23 6.81 21.61
CA LEU A 307 3.07 7.37 22.67
C LEU A 307 4.14 6.34 23.10
N GLU A 308 5.37 6.61 22.65
CA GLU A 308 6.44 5.62 22.68
C GLU A 308 7.15 5.68 24.02
N GLY A 309 7.43 4.52 24.60
CA GLY A 309 8.24 4.41 25.79
C GLY A 309 9.70 4.10 25.46
N ILE A 310 10.58 4.40 26.40
CA ILE A 310 11.96 3.94 26.38
C ILE A 310 12.06 2.74 27.31
N CYS A 311 12.78 1.71 26.89
CA CYS A 311 13.04 0.55 27.72
C CYS A 311 13.85 0.94 28.96
N VAL A 312 13.39 0.49 30.13
CA VAL A 312 14.10 0.66 31.40
C VAL A 312 14.05 -0.67 32.14
N VAL A 313 15.20 -1.33 32.24
CA VAL A 313 15.33 -2.64 32.90
C VAL A 313 16.21 -2.63 34.14
N SER A 314 16.96 -1.55 34.38
CA SER A 314 17.80 -1.37 35.58
C SER A 314 17.03 -1.45 36.89
N ASN A 315 15.71 -1.29 36.81
CA ASN A 315 14.79 -1.33 37.94
C ASN A 315 14.23 -2.72 38.24
N ILE A 316 14.46 -3.67 37.36
CA ILE A 316 13.95 -5.04 37.44
C ILE A 316 15.07 -6.08 37.28
N GLY A 317 16.29 -5.72 37.70
CA GLY A 317 17.45 -6.61 37.71
C GLY A 317 18.31 -6.57 36.44
N GLY A 318 18.05 -5.64 35.53
CA GLY A 318 18.93 -5.37 34.40
C GLY A 318 20.17 -4.56 34.81
N ASP A 319 21.22 -4.64 34.01
CA ASP A 319 22.43 -3.81 34.20
C ASP A 319 22.27 -2.40 33.60
N SER A 320 23.29 -1.55 33.79
CA SER A 320 23.32 -0.19 33.26
C SER A 320 23.46 -0.11 31.73
N GLN A 321 23.78 -1.23 31.07
CA GLN A 321 23.84 -1.33 29.61
C GLN A 321 22.50 -1.77 29.01
N GLY A 322 21.49 -2.02 29.85
CA GLY A 322 20.18 -2.48 29.45
C GLY A 322 20.09 -4.00 29.24
N ASN A 323 21.07 -4.77 29.72
CA ASN A 323 20.98 -6.23 29.63
C ASN A 323 20.16 -6.77 30.81
N LEU A 324 19.15 -7.58 30.53
CA LEU A 324 18.37 -8.29 31.53
C LEU A 324 18.39 -9.79 31.24
N THR A 325 18.72 -10.57 32.27
CA THR A 325 18.78 -12.03 32.19
C THR A 325 17.51 -12.64 32.77
N LEU A 326 16.78 -13.39 31.94
CA LEU A 326 15.49 -14.00 32.26
C LEU A 326 15.63 -15.53 32.31
N LYS A 327 14.88 -16.18 33.20
CA LYS A 327 14.89 -17.64 33.36
C LYS A 327 13.99 -18.29 32.32
N LYS A 328 14.52 -19.21 31.52
CA LYS A 328 13.75 -19.90 30.46
C LYS A 328 12.76 -20.91 31.04
N PRO A 329 11.56 -21.04 30.45
CA PRO A 329 10.70 -22.20 30.68
C PRO A 329 11.48 -23.48 30.35
N GLY A 330 11.52 -24.44 31.29
CA GLY A 330 12.26 -25.69 31.12
C GLY A 330 13.75 -25.65 31.54
N GLY A 331 14.25 -24.51 32.04
CA GLY A 331 15.58 -24.41 32.64
C GLY A 331 16.58 -23.55 31.86
N GLY A 332 17.61 -23.08 32.57
CA GLY A 332 18.61 -22.15 32.05
C GLY A 332 18.14 -20.69 32.02
N THR A 333 18.97 -19.83 31.43
CA THR A 333 18.72 -18.38 31.33
C THR A 333 18.97 -17.89 29.91
N GLU A 334 18.39 -16.75 29.58
CA GLU A 334 18.65 -16.00 28.34
C GLU A 334 18.82 -14.52 28.69
N THR A 335 19.81 -13.87 28.07
CA THR A 335 20.06 -12.44 28.28
C THR A 335 19.62 -11.67 27.04
N PHE A 336 18.76 -10.67 27.24
CA PHE A 336 18.28 -9.77 26.20
C PHE A 336 18.78 -8.37 26.47
N ARG A 337 19.04 -7.63 25.40
CA ARG A 337 19.41 -6.22 25.47
C ARG A 337 18.18 -5.36 25.20
N PHE A 338 17.88 -4.48 26.13
CA PHE A 338 16.76 -3.54 26.09
C PHE A 338 17.33 -2.13 25.99
N ASN A 339 17.16 -1.48 24.85
CA ASN A 339 17.64 -0.12 24.63
C ASN A 339 16.69 0.65 23.70
N GLY A 340 16.56 1.96 23.93
CA GLY A 340 15.67 2.78 23.12
C GLY A 340 14.20 2.36 23.21
N GLY A 341 13.43 2.60 22.17
CA GLY A 341 12.03 2.20 22.06
C GLY A 341 11.85 0.91 21.26
N PHE A 342 10.66 0.32 21.27
CA PHE A 342 10.41 -0.93 20.53
C PHE A 342 10.63 -0.78 19.01
N TYR A 343 10.43 0.41 18.46
CA TYR A 343 10.72 0.70 17.05
C TYR A 343 12.23 0.58 16.72
N ASP A 344 13.15 0.66 17.69
CA ASP A 344 14.57 0.37 17.49
C ASP A 344 14.80 -1.10 17.13
N HIS A 345 13.93 -1.96 17.64
CA HIS A 345 13.98 -3.41 17.55
C HIS A 345 13.12 -3.96 16.41
N GLU A 346 12.70 -3.18 15.42
CA GLU A 346 12.05 -3.69 14.21
C GLU A 346 13.06 -3.90 13.07
N ASP A 347 12.74 -4.79 12.13
CA ASP A 347 13.53 -5.04 10.93
C ASP A 347 13.02 -4.27 9.70
N PHE A 348 11.72 -3.98 9.66
CA PHE A 348 11.02 -3.23 8.63
C PHE A 348 9.87 -2.47 9.31
N ASP A 349 9.37 -1.42 8.66
CA ASP A 349 8.27 -0.59 9.15
C ASP A 349 6.96 -1.01 8.48
N GLN A 350 5.88 -1.11 9.25
CA GLN A 350 4.56 -1.42 8.73
C GLN A 350 3.77 -0.13 8.55
N GLY A 351 3.61 0.27 7.30
CA GLY A 351 2.94 1.48 6.85
C GLY A 351 1.42 1.43 7.00
N TYR A 352 0.95 1.31 8.23
CA TYR A 352 -0.46 1.20 8.58
C TYR A 352 -1.12 2.58 8.68
N TRP A 353 -2.01 2.87 7.72
CA TRP A 353 -2.84 4.08 7.72
C TRP A 353 -4.26 3.75 7.24
N TYR A 354 -5.24 4.07 8.08
CA TYR A 354 -6.67 3.89 7.85
C TYR A 354 -7.37 5.20 7.46
N ARG A 355 -8.43 5.07 6.66
CA ARG A 355 -9.41 6.13 6.42
C ARG A 355 -10.78 5.62 6.88
N GLY A 356 -11.33 6.23 7.93
CA GLY A 356 -12.56 5.77 8.56
C GLY A 356 -13.82 5.92 7.69
N TYR A 357 -13.90 6.95 6.83
CA TYR A 357 -15.08 7.20 6.02
C TYR A 357 -14.76 7.78 4.63
N PRO A 358 -15.45 7.32 3.56
CA PRO A 358 -15.47 8.02 2.29
C PRO A 358 -16.21 9.35 2.44
N ASP A 359 -15.66 10.41 1.85
CA ASP A 359 -16.23 11.76 1.89
C ASP A 359 -17.32 11.86 0.81
N PHE A 360 -18.57 11.67 1.23
CA PHE A 360 -19.78 11.85 0.45
C PHE A 360 -20.55 13.05 0.96
N ASP A 361 -21.22 13.77 0.05
CA ASP A 361 -22.26 14.70 0.46
C ASP A 361 -23.49 13.93 0.98
N GLU A 362 -24.17 14.52 1.97
CA GLU A 362 -25.25 13.83 2.70
C GLU A 362 -26.44 13.42 1.80
N TRP A 363 -26.76 14.26 0.81
CA TRP A 363 -27.82 13.99 -0.17
C TRP A 363 -27.47 12.84 -1.13
N ASP A 364 -26.19 12.67 -1.48
CA ASP A 364 -25.73 11.54 -2.28
C ASP A 364 -25.83 10.24 -1.49
N LYS A 365 -25.51 10.27 -0.19
CA LYS A 365 -25.73 9.09 0.68
C LYS A 365 -27.21 8.70 0.71
N GLU A 366 -28.09 9.68 0.88
CA GLU A 366 -29.53 9.44 0.90
C GLU A 366 -30.04 8.87 -0.44
N ASP A 367 -29.60 9.41 -1.57
CA ASP A 367 -30.01 8.98 -2.91
C ASP A 367 -29.49 7.60 -3.30
N ILE A 368 -28.27 7.26 -2.88
CA ILE A 368 -27.63 5.98 -3.20
C ILE A 368 -28.14 4.88 -2.28
N PHE A 369 -28.10 5.10 -0.95
CA PHE A 369 -28.26 4.05 0.05
C PHE A 369 -29.68 3.96 0.62
N THR A 370 -30.34 5.10 0.84
CA THR A 370 -31.67 5.14 1.47
C THR A 370 -32.79 5.07 0.44
N LYS A 371 -32.85 6.04 -0.48
CA LYS A 371 -33.90 6.18 -1.51
C LYS A 371 -33.70 5.25 -2.69
N LYS A 372 -32.47 4.76 -2.89
CA LYS A 372 -32.07 3.87 -3.97
C LYS A 372 -32.57 4.34 -5.35
N LYS A 373 -32.33 5.61 -5.69
CA LYS A 373 -32.81 6.19 -6.95
C LYS A 373 -32.26 5.42 -8.17
N ALA A 374 -33.06 5.30 -9.23
CA ALA A 374 -32.64 4.59 -10.43
C ALA A 374 -31.31 5.13 -10.99
N GLY A 375 -30.36 4.23 -11.26
CA GLY A 375 -29.03 4.55 -11.79
C GLY A 375 -27.96 4.90 -10.74
N THR A 376 -28.33 5.07 -9.47
CA THR A 376 -27.38 5.49 -8.42
C THR A 376 -26.62 4.33 -7.77
N GLN A 377 -27.04 3.08 -8.01
CA GLN A 377 -26.44 1.86 -7.44
C GLN A 377 -25.30 1.27 -8.29
N THR A 378 -24.79 2.00 -9.29
CA THR A 378 -23.68 1.51 -10.13
C THR A 378 -22.32 1.91 -9.55
N TYR A 379 -21.30 1.06 -9.65
CA TYR A 379 -19.95 1.38 -9.13
C TYR A 379 -19.41 2.72 -9.62
N PRO A 380 -19.47 3.06 -10.93
CA PRO A 380 -18.99 4.35 -11.40
C PRO A 380 -19.79 5.52 -10.82
N TYR A 381 -21.11 5.37 -10.61
CA TYR A 381 -21.91 6.43 -9.98
C TYR A 381 -21.49 6.62 -8.52
N VAL A 382 -21.48 5.55 -7.72
CA VAL A 382 -21.12 5.62 -6.29
C VAL A 382 -19.74 6.24 -6.11
N TRP A 383 -18.73 5.80 -6.87
CA TRP A 383 -17.39 6.35 -6.75
C TRP A 383 -17.24 7.77 -7.32
N SER A 384 -18.09 8.18 -8.26
CA SER A 384 -18.11 9.57 -8.73
C SER A 384 -18.54 10.56 -7.66
N LYS A 385 -19.25 10.08 -6.62
CA LYS A 385 -19.72 10.90 -5.50
C LYS A 385 -18.75 10.94 -4.32
N ILE A 386 -17.68 10.14 -4.36
CA ILE A 386 -16.59 10.20 -3.39
C ILE A 386 -15.62 11.30 -3.83
N LYS A 387 -15.34 12.26 -2.94
CA LYS A 387 -14.39 13.33 -3.24
C LYS A 387 -12.99 12.75 -3.53
N PRO A 388 -12.34 13.13 -4.65
CA PRO A 388 -11.00 12.65 -4.98
C PRO A 388 -9.95 13.06 -3.94
N LEU A 389 -9.00 12.17 -3.66
CA LEU A 389 -7.89 12.41 -2.73
C LEU A 389 -6.60 12.82 -3.45
N HIS A 390 -5.67 13.43 -2.70
CA HIS A 390 -4.30 13.66 -3.16
C HIS A 390 -3.43 12.43 -2.92
N ILE A 391 -3.86 11.27 -3.41
CA ILE A 391 -3.29 9.97 -3.01
C ILE A 391 -1.77 9.87 -3.22
N VAL A 392 -1.23 10.50 -4.27
CA VAL A 392 0.22 10.53 -4.53
C VAL A 392 0.99 11.33 -3.49
N GLY A 393 0.44 12.48 -3.07
CA GLY A 393 1.03 13.34 -2.04
C GLY A 393 0.91 12.73 -0.65
N GLU A 394 -0.25 12.13 -0.37
CA GLU A 394 -0.51 11.41 0.89
C GLU A 394 0.45 10.24 1.07
N GLU A 395 0.51 9.31 0.11
CA GLU A 395 1.37 8.12 0.22
C GLU A 395 2.86 8.49 0.22
N LYS A 396 3.29 9.42 -0.66
CA LYS A 396 4.66 9.92 -0.66
C LYS A 396 5.02 10.58 0.67
N GLY A 397 4.14 11.45 1.17
CA GLY A 397 4.37 12.21 2.41
C GLY A 397 4.41 11.30 3.62
N TYR A 398 3.55 10.28 3.65
CA TYR A 398 3.51 9.28 4.70
C TYR A 398 4.81 8.45 4.76
N ILE A 399 5.32 7.99 3.63
CA ILE A 399 6.63 7.29 3.54
C ILE A 399 7.76 8.22 4.00
N GLN A 400 7.80 9.46 3.50
CA GLN A 400 8.84 10.43 3.84
C GLN A 400 8.84 10.77 5.33
N GLU A 401 7.67 10.92 5.93
CA GLU A 401 7.53 11.24 7.36
C GLU A 401 7.99 10.08 8.24
N ASN A 402 7.59 8.84 7.93
CA ASN A 402 8.11 7.66 8.64
C ASN A 402 9.63 7.54 8.49
N ARG A 403 10.20 7.76 7.29
CA ARG A 403 11.66 7.76 7.07
C ARG A 403 12.35 8.86 7.89
N ARG A 404 11.77 10.05 7.98
CA ARG A 404 12.29 11.15 8.80
C ARG A 404 12.33 10.77 10.28
N LEU A 405 11.24 10.23 10.81
CA LEU A 405 11.13 9.79 12.21
C LEU A 405 12.12 8.65 12.50
N MET A 406 12.21 7.64 11.63
CA MET A 406 13.17 6.54 11.77
C MET A 406 14.62 7.04 11.82
N ARG A 407 14.99 8.00 10.96
CA ARG A 407 16.33 8.62 10.98
C ARG A 407 16.57 9.39 12.26
N ALA A 408 15.61 10.21 12.68
CA ALA A 408 15.71 11.03 13.88
C ALA A 408 15.86 10.18 15.15
N ARG A 409 15.18 9.02 15.20
CA ARG A 409 15.21 8.12 16.35
C ARG A 409 16.40 7.17 16.33
N ASN A 410 16.63 6.47 15.21
CA ASN A 410 17.46 5.27 15.19
C ASN A 410 18.72 5.44 14.33
N GLY A 411 18.89 6.60 13.68
CA GLY A 411 19.99 6.87 12.75
C GLY A 411 19.95 6.05 11.46
N LYS A 412 18.92 5.22 11.23
CA LYS A 412 18.78 4.34 10.07
C LYS A 412 17.35 4.35 9.54
N VAL A 413 17.21 4.19 8.22
CA VAL A 413 15.91 3.94 7.57
C VAL A 413 15.75 2.45 7.38
N ARG A 414 14.54 1.93 7.61
CA ARG A 414 14.18 0.54 7.34
C ARG A 414 13.33 0.42 6.08
N PRO A 415 13.26 -0.78 5.48
CA PRO A 415 12.28 -1.06 4.45
C PRO A 415 10.87 -0.83 4.97
N PHE A 416 9.97 -0.36 4.09
CA PHE A 416 8.60 -0.02 4.43
C PHE A 416 7.64 -0.97 3.71
N TRP A 417 6.69 -1.53 4.45
CA TRP A 417 5.63 -2.38 3.92
C TRP A 417 4.32 -1.61 3.99
N ARG A 418 3.79 -1.20 2.84
CA ARG A 418 2.50 -0.51 2.81
C ARG A 418 1.41 -1.51 3.18
N GLN A 419 0.76 -1.30 4.32
CA GLN A 419 -0.39 -2.11 4.71
C GLN A 419 -1.69 -1.44 4.29
N ILE A 420 -2.54 -2.21 3.62
CA ILE A 420 -3.88 -1.82 3.23
C ILE A 420 -4.85 -2.73 3.95
N GLU A 421 -5.62 -2.17 4.86
CA GLU A 421 -6.84 -2.82 5.27
C GLU A 421 -7.93 -2.55 4.25
N PRO A 422 -8.61 -3.60 3.74
CA PRO A 422 -9.78 -3.40 2.92
C PRO A 422 -10.92 -2.74 3.72
N PHE A 423 -10.91 -2.86 5.06
CA PHE A 423 -11.93 -2.33 5.97
C PHE A 423 -11.39 -2.13 7.40
N TYR A 424 -11.83 -1.09 8.12
CA TYR A 424 -11.77 -1.01 9.59
C TYR A 424 -13.04 -0.40 10.21
N GLU A 425 -13.26 -0.70 11.49
CA GLU A 425 -14.44 -0.54 12.34
C GLU A 425 -15.08 0.87 12.37
N GLY A 426 -16.03 1.12 11.46
CA GLY A 426 -16.92 2.29 11.50
C GLY A 426 -18.36 1.91 11.82
N ASP A 427 -18.61 1.19 12.92
CA ASP A 427 -19.90 0.55 13.23
C ASP A 427 -21.06 1.52 13.55
N TRP A 428 -20.80 2.82 13.71
CA TRP A 428 -21.81 3.73 14.24
C TRP A 428 -22.79 4.25 13.17
N HIS A 429 -22.43 4.18 11.89
CA HIS A 429 -23.26 4.70 10.78
C HIS A 429 -23.09 3.87 9.50
N ALA A 430 -23.13 2.54 9.59
CA ALA A 430 -23.26 1.72 8.40
C ALA A 430 -24.49 2.21 7.58
N PRO A 431 -24.36 2.52 6.28
CA PRO A 431 -25.43 3.13 5.47
C PRO A 431 -26.60 2.17 5.16
N PHE A 432 -26.58 0.99 5.76
CA PHE A 432 -27.68 0.02 5.76
C PHE A 432 -28.21 -0.07 7.19
N ALA A 433 -29.42 0.44 7.45
CA ALA A 433 -30.07 0.32 8.77
C ALA A 433 -30.25 -1.16 9.19
N GLU A 434 -30.30 -2.07 8.22
CA GLU A 434 -30.29 -3.52 8.40
C GLU A 434 -28.99 -4.04 9.04
N VAL A 435 -27.87 -3.32 8.92
CA VAL A 435 -26.52 -3.71 9.37
C VAL A 435 -26.19 -3.17 10.78
N GLN A 436 -26.90 -2.12 11.24
CA GLN A 436 -26.58 -1.41 12.49
C GLN A 436 -26.86 -2.20 13.79
N ASN A 437 -27.58 -3.33 13.73
CA ASN A 437 -27.95 -4.13 14.92
C ASN A 437 -27.34 -5.54 14.98
N ILE A 438 -26.33 -5.84 14.15
CA ILE A 438 -25.92 -7.23 13.88
C ILE A 438 -24.68 -7.71 14.68
N ARG A 439 -24.01 -6.83 15.45
CA ARG A 439 -22.71 -7.18 16.05
C ARG A 439 -22.71 -8.22 17.17
N ARG A 440 -23.84 -8.78 17.64
CA ARG A 440 -23.82 -9.53 18.91
C ARG A 440 -23.93 -11.06 18.89
N TYR A 441 -24.70 -11.75 18.05
CA TYR A 441 -24.77 -13.22 18.14
C TYR A 441 -25.19 -13.91 16.83
N GLY A 442 -24.27 -14.70 16.24
CA GLY A 442 -24.56 -15.98 15.58
C GLY A 442 -25.57 -16.05 14.43
N ASN A 443 -25.83 -14.99 13.67
CA ASN A 443 -26.80 -15.04 12.56
C ASN A 443 -26.08 -15.07 11.20
N ASP A 444 -26.21 -16.19 10.48
CA ASP A 444 -25.54 -16.49 9.20
C ASP A 444 -26.02 -15.63 8.01
N ASN A 445 -26.99 -14.74 8.21
CA ASN A 445 -27.68 -14.03 7.13
C ASN A 445 -27.01 -12.73 6.63
N PHE A 446 -25.85 -12.33 7.17
CA PHE A 446 -25.21 -11.05 6.77
C PHE A 446 -23.69 -11.11 6.59
N ARG A 447 -23.13 -12.31 6.36
CA ARG A 447 -21.77 -12.49 5.78
C ARG A 447 -21.60 -11.78 4.44
N ASP A 448 -22.73 -11.47 3.79
CA ASP A 448 -22.85 -10.75 2.52
C ASP A 448 -22.62 -9.22 2.58
N THR A 449 -22.16 -8.65 3.69
CA THR A 449 -21.87 -7.19 3.72
C THR A 449 -20.53 -6.92 3.01
N PRO A 450 -20.53 -6.32 1.80
CA PRO A 450 -19.29 -6.16 1.04
C PRO A 450 -18.44 -5.05 1.66
N LYS A 451 -17.32 -5.46 2.25
CA LYS A 451 -16.40 -4.65 3.04
C LYS A 451 -15.43 -3.78 2.22
N LEU A 452 -15.81 -3.10 1.14
CA LEU A 452 -14.85 -2.21 0.45
C LEU A 452 -15.49 -0.94 -0.12
N TRP A 453 -15.17 0.19 0.47
CA TRP A 453 -15.68 1.52 0.06
C TRP A 453 -14.58 2.42 -0.51
N GLN A 454 -13.32 1.97 -0.51
CA GLN A 454 -12.22 2.71 -1.12
C GLN A 454 -12.23 2.51 -2.63
N PRO A 455 -12.29 3.59 -3.43
CA PRO A 455 -12.21 3.50 -4.88
C PRO A 455 -10.95 2.78 -5.36
N PRO A 456 -11.04 1.92 -6.40
CA PRO A 456 -9.88 1.21 -6.95
C PRO A 456 -8.69 2.09 -7.33
N TYR A 457 -8.92 3.36 -7.74
CA TYR A 457 -7.83 4.28 -8.08
C TYR A 457 -6.91 4.58 -6.90
N GLU A 458 -7.44 4.55 -5.67
CA GLU A 458 -6.64 4.78 -4.47
C GLU A 458 -5.62 3.64 -4.29
N GLN A 459 -6.05 2.38 -4.39
CA GLN A 459 -5.14 1.24 -4.23
C GLN A 459 -4.15 1.10 -5.39
N TYR A 460 -4.58 1.35 -6.62
CA TYR A 460 -3.68 1.44 -7.76
C TYR A 460 -2.56 2.44 -7.47
N SER A 461 -2.94 3.65 -7.05
CA SER A 461 -1.99 4.75 -6.86
C SER A 461 -1.09 4.52 -5.66
N ARG A 462 -1.60 3.98 -4.54
CA ARG A 462 -0.79 3.57 -3.40
C ARG A 462 0.27 2.56 -3.82
N TYR A 463 -0.12 1.50 -4.52
CA TYR A 463 0.83 0.52 -5.03
C TYR A 463 1.88 1.16 -5.94
N VAL A 464 1.46 2.00 -6.92
CA VAL A 464 2.39 2.67 -7.84
C VAL A 464 3.39 3.53 -7.07
N VAL A 465 2.93 4.33 -6.11
CA VAL A 465 3.77 5.21 -5.30
C VAL A 465 4.73 4.39 -4.45
N THR A 466 4.26 3.42 -3.68
CA THR A 466 5.12 2.57 -2.83
C THR A 466 6.16 1.82 -3.66
N ARG A 467 5.76 1.19 -4.77
CA ARG A 467 6.67 0.44 -5.67
C ARG A 467 7.69 1.36 -6.33
N PHE A 468 7.27 2.55 -6.78
CA PHE A 468 8.19 3.54 -7.36
C PHE A 468 9.15 4.08 -6.29
N PHE A 469 8.69 4.31 -5.05
CA PHE A 469 9.54 4.75 -3.96
C PHE A 469 10.57 3.68 -3.59
N ALA A 470 10.17 2.41 -3.47
CA ALA A 470 11.04 1.30 -3.12
C ALA A 470 12.16 1.04 -4.15
N GLY A 471 11.84 1.08 -5.45
CA GLY A 471 12.81 0.73 -6.48
C GLY A 471 13.25 -0.73 -6.38
N ASP A 472 14.52 -1.01 -6.11
CA ASP A 472 14.99 -2.38 -5.88
C ASP A 472 15.59 -2.54 -4.48
N GLU A 473 15.23 -1.65 -3.55
CA GLU A 473 15.61 -1.77 -2.15
C GLU A 473 15.03 -3.08 -1.58
N PRO A 474 15.87 -3.93 -0.95
CA PRO A 474 15.43 -5.24 -0.44
C PRO A 474 14.46 -5.09 0.72
N ASP A 475 13.64 -6.12 0.89
CA ASP A 475 12.68 -6.27 1.98
C ASP A 475 11.62 -5.14 2.03
N TRP A 476 11.38 -4.36 0.96
CA TRP A 476 10.21 -3.46 0.87
C TRP A 476 8.95 -4.24 0.51
N GLY A 477 7.76 -3.72 0.81
CA GLY A 477 6.56 -4.50 0.54
C GLY A 477 5.26 -3.73 0.39
N PHE A 478 4.24 -4.49 -0.02
CA PHE A 478 2.85 -4.09 -0.09
C PHE A 478 1.99 -5.27 0.38
N TYR A 479 1.17 -5.04 1.40
CA TYR A 479 0.34 -6.04 2.05
C TYR A 479 -1.12 -5.61 2.05
N LEU A 480 -2.01 -6.46 1.53
CA LEU A 480 -3.45 -6.33 1.67
C LEU A 480 -3.93 -7.31 2.75
N PHE A 481 -4.58 -6.80 3.79
CA PHE A 481 -5.23 -7.64 4.80
C PHE A 481 -6.37 -8.49 4.20
N PRO A 482 -6.65 -9.66 4.77
CA PRO A 482 -7.80 -10.47 4.38
C PRO A 482 -9.12 -9.74 4.63
N THR A 483 -10.10 -9.96 3.76
CA THR A 483 -11.49 -9.57 4.03
C THR A 483 -12.17 -10.49 5.04
N ASP A 484 -11.85 -11.79 5.00
CA ASP A 484 -12.18 -12.82 6.00
C ASP A 484 -11.32 -14.10 5.78
N PRO A 485 -10.50 -14.56 6.75
CA PRO A 485 -9.64 -15.74 6.60
C PRO A 485 -10.33 -17.06 6.17
N PRO A 486 -11.54 -17.42 6.64
CA PRO A 486 -12.25 -18.61 6.19
C PRO A 486 -12.58 -18.56 4.70
N ASP A 487 -12.96 -17.39 4.18
CA ASP A 487 -13.44 -17.21 2.80
C ASP A 487 -12.32 -17.28 1.77
N ILE A 488 -11.09 -16.94 2.16
CA ILE A 488 -9.92 -16.93 1.26
C ILE A 488 -9.58 -18.34 0.75
N THR A 489 -9.92 -19.37 1.53
CA THR A 489 -9.71 -20.76 1.14
C THR A 489 -10.95 -21.47 0.61
N LYS A 490 -12.11 -20.80 0.62
CA LYS A 490 -13.38 -21.34 0.13
C LYS A 490 -13.41 -21.43 -1.40
N ASP A 491 -14.12 -22.44 -1.88
CA ASP A 491 -14.44 -22.56 -3.29
C ASP A 491 -15.70 -21.76 -3.67
N LEU A 492 -15.49 -20.51 -4.06
CA LEU A 492 -16.57 -19.64 -4.53
C LEU A 492 -17.05 -19.99 -5.96
N SER A 493 -16.65 -21.12 -6.55
CA SER A 493 -17.21 -21.60 -7.82
C SER A 493 -18.47 -22.47 -7.63
N ASN A 494 -18.81 -22.83 -6.39
CA ASN A 494 -19.99 -23.63 -6.09
C ASN A 494 -21.29 -22.78 -6.14
N PRO A 495 -22.15 -22.93 -7.16
CA PRO A 495 -23.36 -22.12 -7.30
C PRO A 495 -24.42 -22.41 -6.22
N ALA A 496 -24.27 -23.50 -5.46
CA ALA A 496 -25.14 -23.83 -4.33
C ALA A 496 -24.72 -23.11 -3.03
N ASP A 497 -23.52 -22.55 -2.99
CA ASP A 497 -23.04 -21.79 -1.83
C ASP A 497 -23.71 -20.40 -1.83
N PRO A 498 -24.51 -20.04 -0.81
CA PRO A 498 -25.09 -18.71 -0.71
C PRO A 498 -24.03 -17.58 -0.74
N ASP A 499 -22.79 -17.85 -0.34
CA ASP A 499 -21.66 -16.89 -0.39
C ASP A 499 -21.28 -16.51 -1.84
N THR A 500 -21.72 -17.27 -2.86
CA THR A 500 -21.52 -16.93 -4.29
C THR A 500 -22.58 -15.95 -4.85
N LYS A 501 -23.58 -15.57 -4.05
CA LYS A 501 -24.74 -14.76 -4.46
C LYS A 501 -24.66 -13.28 -4.06
N ALA A 502 -23.54 -12.81 -3.50
CA ALA A 502 -23.40 -11.42 -3.06
C ALA A 502 -23.78 -10.42 -4.17
N TYR A 503 -24.73 -9.51 -3.87
CA TYR A 503 -25.30 -8.54 -4.82
C TYR A 503 -24.29 -7.46 -5.25
N TYR A 504 -23.31 -7.14 -4.40
CA TYR A 504 -22.23 -6.22 -4.74
C TYR A 504 -20.89 -6.77 -4.30
N ASN A 505 -19.91 -6.68 -5.18
CA ASN A 505 -18.59 -7.29 -5.04
C ASN A 505 -17.50 -6.21 -4.97
N PHE A 506 -17.76 -5.16 -4.18
CA PHE A 506 -16.92 -3.97 -4.14
C PHE A 506 -15.46 -4.28 -3.81
N TYR A 507 -15.18 -5.40 -3.15
CA TYR A 507 -13.84 -5.72 -2.69
C TYR A 507 -12.88 -6.24 -3.77
N GLN A 508 -13.40 -6.79 -4.87
CA GLN A 508 -12.54 -7.35 -5.92
C GLN A 508 -11.99 -6.31 -6.90
N HIS A 509 -12.65 -5.16 -7.03
CA HIS A 509 -12.19 -4.08 -7.91
C HIS A 509 -10.89 -3.43 -7.39
N PRO A 510 -10.74 -3.10 -6.09
CA PRO A 510 -9.47 -2.69 -5.51
C PRO A 510 -8.35 -3.72 -5.70
N VAL A 511 -8.61 -5.02 -5.53
CA VAL A 511 -7.64 -6.10 -5.79
C VAL A 511 -7.18 -6.10 -7.24
N SER A 512 -8.14 -6.04 -8.18
CA SER A 512 -7.85 -5.98 -9.61
C SER A 512 -7.02 -4.75 -9.99
N ALA A 513 -7.29 -3.61 -9.35
CA ALA A 513 -6.52 -2.39 -9.54
C ALA A 513 -5.07 -2.50 -9.05
N MET A 514 -4.81 -3.18 -7.92
CA MET A 514 -3.45 -3.44 -7.45
C MET A 514 -2.69 -4.39 -8.38
N LEU A 515 -3.35 -5.44 -8.87
CA LEU A 515 -2.76 -6.36 -9.85
C LEU A 515 -2.48 -5.64 -11.17
N GLN A 516 -3.36 -4.74 -11.61
CA GLN A 516 -3.11 -3.89 -12.77
C GLN A 516 -1.91 -2.96 -12.55
N ALA A 517 -1.84 -2.28 -11.39
CA ALA A 517 -0.73 -1.40 -11.06
C ALA A 517 0.62 -2.14 -11.11
N ARG A 518 0.64 -3.38 -10.60
CA ARG A 518 1.80 -4.27 -10.69
C ARG A 518 2.12 -4.66 -12.13
N ALA A 519 1.11 -4.98 -12.94
CA ALA A 519 1.30 -5.27 -14.36
C ALA A 519 1.83 -4.06 -15.15
N ASP A 520 1.39 -2.84 -14.82
CA ASP A 520 1.81 -1.57 -15.45
C ASP A 520 3.25 -1.18 -15.13
N LEU A 521 3.70 -1.52 -13.91
CA LEU A 521 5.09 -1.27 -13.47
C LEU A 521 6.05 -2.40 -13.83
N GLN A 522 5.53 -3.55 -14.26
CA GLN A 522 6.33 -4.72 -14.59
C GLN A 522 7.45 -4.45 -15.62
N PRO A 523 7.26 -3.65 -16.69
CA PRO A 523 8.33 -3.32 -17.64
C PRO A 523 9.51 -2.56 -17.02
N TYR A 524 9.35 -2.01 -15.81
CA TYR A 524 10.37 -1.26 -15.08
C TYR A 524 11.05 -2.09 -13.98
N GLU A 525 10.60 -3.32 -13.71
CA GLU A 525 11.15 -4.18 -12.66
C GLU A 525 12.66 -4.42 -12.81
N THR A 526 13.15 -4.61 -14.03
CA THR A 526 14.59 -4.76 -14.34
C THR A 526 15.35 -3.44 -14.43
N TYR A 527 14.62 -2.31 -14.45
CA TYR A 527 15.20 -0.97 -14.52
C TYR A 527 15.51 -0.40 -13.13
N TYR A 528 14.67 -0.71 -12.13
CA TYR A 528 14.86 -0.21 -10.77
C TYR A 528 16.25 -0.52 -10.16
N PRO A 529 16.85 -1.71 -10.34
CA PRO A 529 18.20 -1.99 -9.86
C PRO A 529 19.22 -1.01 -10.45
N GLY A 530 19.93 -0.29 -9.57
CA GLY A 530 20.92 0.72 -9.96
C GLY A 530 20.35 2.02 -10.54
N SER A 531 19.03 2.25 -10.44
CA SER A 531 18.43 3.55 -10.71
C SER A 531 18.58 4.50 -9.52
N THR A 532 18.75 5.79 -9.78
CA THR A 532 18.78 6.82 -8.75
C THR A 532 17.39 7.40 -8.54
N LEU A 533 16.89 7.40 -7.31
CA LEU A 533 15.65 8.07 -6.92
C LEU A 533 15.92 9.55 -6.58
N VAL A 534 15.12 10.42 -7.17
CA VAL A 534 14.93 11.82 -6.77
C VAL A 534 13.55 11.89 -6.13
N GLU A 535 13.51 11.91 -4.80
CA GLU A 535 12.25 11.93 -4.04
C GLU A 535 11.48 13.23 -4.31
N ASP A 536 12.16 14.38 -4.38
CA ASP A 536 11.54 15.70 -4.53
C ASP A 536 12.13 16.45 -5.73
N PRO A 537 11.71 16.12 -6.97
CA PRO A 537 12.14 16.89 -8.14
C PRO A 537 11.57 18.32 -8.10
N GLU A 538 12.24 19.22 -8.80
CA GLU A 538 11.79 20.60 -8.96
C GLU A 538 10.68 20.67 -10.02
N VAL A 539 9.64 21.46 -9.73
CA VAL A 539 8.43 21.55 -10.56
C VAL A 539 8.10 23.01 -10.86
N GLN A 540 7.83 23.31 -12.13
CA GLN A 540 7.09 24.51 -12.55
C GLN A 540 5.64 24.12 -12.80
N VAL A 541 4.78 24.59 -11.91
CA VAL A 541 3.36 24.30 -11.95
C VAL A 541 2.70 25.04 -13.12
N ASN A 542 1.90 24.33 -13.92
CA ASN A 542 1.24 24.90 -15.10
C ASN A 542 2.22 25.55 -16.10
N GLN A 543 3.47 25.07 -16.18
CA GLN A 543 4.53 25.62 -17.04
C GLN A 543 4.90 27.09 -16.75
N THR A 544 4.59 27.60 -15.55
CA THR A 544 4.82 29.00 -15.19
C THR A 544 5.56 29.13 -13.85
N GLY A 545 6.20 30.29 -13.65
CA GLY A 545 6.85 30.65 -12.39
C GLY A 545 8.22 29.98 -12.18
N SER A 546 8.68 30.01 -10.93
CA SER A 546 9.96 29.42 -10.53
C SER A 546 9.81 27.92 -10.27
N PHE A 547 10.90 27.19 -10.49
CA PHE A 547 11.02 25.80 -10.09
C PHE A 547 11.02 25.68 -8.56
N VAL A 548 10.12 24.84 -8.03
CA VAL A 548 10.00 24.57 -6.59
C VAL A 548 9.89 23.06 -6.39
N ALA A 549 10.59 22.53 -5.38
CA ALA A 549 10.45 21.13 -4.98
C ALA A 549 9.34 20.98 -3.92
N TYR A 550 8.49 19.99 -4.08
CA TYR A 550 7.42 19.65 -3.12
C TYR A 550 7.61 18.23 -2.59
N ASN A 551 7.90 18.11 -1.29
CA ASN A 551 7.73 16.83 -0.59
C ASN A 551 6.24 16.50 -0.45
N GLY A 552 5.92 15.25 -0.05
CA GLY A 552 4.52 14.82 0.03
C GLY A 552 3.70 15.62 1.05
N VAL A 553 4.29 15.97 2.19
CA VAL A 553 3.66 16.81 3.23
C VAL A 553 3.27 18.18 2.68
N ALA A 554 4.19 18.86 1.98
CA ALA A 554 3.96 20.17 1.35
C ALA A 554 2.97 20.09 0.18
N ALA A 555 2.93 18.96 -0.53
CA ALA A 555 1.96 18.72 -1.60
C ALA A 555 0.53 18.63 -1.08
N VAL A 556 0.35 17.91 0.04
CA VAL A 556 -0.93 17.76 0.73
C VAL A 556 -1.34 19.03 1.48
N ASN A 557 -0.37 19.82 1.94
CA ASN A 557 -0.62 21.12 2.57
C ASN A 557 -1.67 21.05 3.71
N ASN A 558 -1.58 20.01 4.54
CA ASN A 558 -2.43 19.85 5.73
C ASN A 558 -1.69 20.44 6.95
N ASN A 559 -2.35 21.37 7.64
CA ASN A 559 -1.88 21.96 8.88
C ASN A 559 -3.01 21.91 9.92
N ALA A 560 -2.83 21.08 10.96
CA ALA A 560 -3.81 20.86 12.01
C ALA A 560 -5.21 20.46 11.50
N GLY A 561 -5.28 19.69 10.41
CA GLY A 561 -6.54 19.26 9.77
C GLY A 561 -7.09 20.28 8.76
N ASN A 562 -6.49 21.46 8.64
CA ASN A 562 -6.85 22.45 7.64
C ASN A 562 -6.03 22.24 6.36
N HIS A 563 -6.71 22.01 5.25
CA HIS A 563 -6.08 21.87 3.95
C HIS A 563 -5.94 23.21 3.24
N GLY A 564 -4.70 23.61 2.98
CA GLY A 564 -4.41 24.68 2.04
C GLY A 564 -4.48 24.21 0.57
N PRO A 565 -4.17 25.10 -0.39
CA PRO A 565 -4.12 24.74 -1.81
C PRO A 565 -3.12 23.60 -2.05
N LYS A 566 -3.61 22.50 -2.62
CA LYS A 566 -2.80 21.32 -2.94
C LYS A 566 -1.80 21.63 -4.06
N ARG A 567 -0.62 21.01 -4.00
CA ARG A 567 0.46 21.14 -5.00
C ARG A 567 0.77 19.78 -5.59
N PRO A 568 1.16 19.68 -6.88
CA PRO A 568 1.44 18.37 -7.45
C PRO A 568 2.58 17.67 -6.71
N ALA A 569 2.50 16.35 -6.61
CA ALA A 569 3.53 15.51 -6.01
C ALA A 569 4.18 14.69 -7.11
N TYR A 570 5.50 14.80 -7.23
CA TYR A 570 6.30 14.05 -8.21
C TYR A 570 7.43 13.29 -7.52
N MET A 571 7.86 12.20 -8.15
CA MET A 571 9.11 11.50 -7.91
C MET A 571 9.74 11.15 -9.26
N LEU A 572 11.07 11.09 -9.33
CA LEU A 572 11.79 10.77 -10.56
C LEU A 572 12.82 9.67 -10.29
N ARG A 573 12.99 8.75 -11.23
CA ARG A 573 14.07 7.77 -11.24
C ARG A 573 14.85 7.81 -12.54
N TYR A 574 16.17 7.92 -12.48
CA TYR A 574 17.00 7.91 -13.67
C TYR A 574 18.15 6.90 -13.58
N LYS A 575 18.61 6.41 -14.73
CA LYS A 575 19.76 5.51 -14.86
C LYS A 575 20.48 5.79 -16.16
N ALA A 576 21.81 5.75 -16.14
CA ALA A 576 22.60 5.86 -17.34
C ALA A 576 22.33 4.67 -18.28
N VAL A 577 22.24 4.94 -19.58
CA VAL A 577 22.13 3.97 -20.66
C VAL A 577 23.09 4.37 -21.77
N PRO A 578 23.47 3.47 -22.71
CA PRO A 578 24.28 3.86 -23.85
C PRO A 578 23.68 5.08 -24.57
N GLY A 579 24.46 6.16 -24.73
CA GLY A 579 24.03 7.40 -25.38
C GLY A 579 23.34 8.43 -24.47
N GLY A 580 23.04 8.13 -23.20
CA GLY A 580 22.46 9.11 -22.27
C GLY A 580 21.82 8.49 -21.02
N TRP A 581 20.55 8.80 -20.77
CA TRP A 581 19.82 8.35 -19.58
C TRP A 581 18.42 7.90 -19.93
N ARG A 582 17.96 6.86 -19.25
CA ARG A 582 16.53 6.54 -19.16
C ARG A 582 16.00 7.22 -17.90
N VAL A 583 14.82 7.84 -17.98
CA VAL A 583 14.21 8.60 -16.89
C VAL A 583 12.76 8.17 -16.77
N LEU A 584 12.34 7.80 -15.56
CA LEU A 584 10.95 7.56 -15.19
C LEU A 584 10.48 8.68 -14.27
N ILE A 585 9.27 9.19 -14.49
CA ILE A 585 8.65 10.20 -13.64
C ILE A 585 7.29 9.68 -13.19
N MET A 586 7.07 9.62 -11.88
CA MET A 586 5.77 9.35 -11.30
C MET A 586 5.19 10.65 -10.74
N GLY A 587 3.95 10.96 -11.07
CA GLY A 587 3.28 12.17 -10.58
C GLY A 587 1.78 12.00 -10.34
N GLY A 588 1.23 12.90 -9.53
CA GLY A 588 -0.21 13.03 -9.34
C GLY A 588 -0.59 14.27 -8.52
N MET A 589 -1.87 14.62 -8.57
CA MET A 589 -2.46 15.75 -7.87
C MET A 589 -3.91 15.43 -7.49
N GLN A 590 -4.44 16.08 -6.44
CA GLN A 590 -5.89 16.08 -6.20
C GLN A 590 -6.58 16.83 -7.33
N GLN A 591 -7.17 16.09 -8.26
CA GLN A 591 -7.88 16.59 -9.42
C GLN A 591 -9.21 15.86 -9.57
N ASN A 592 -10.21 16.54 -10.12
CA ASN A 592 -11.47 15.89 -10.47
C ASN A 592 -11.26 14.88 -11.61
N TRP A 593 -12.22 13.96 -11.75
CA TRP A 593 -12.23 13.01 -12.85
C TRP A 593 -12.18 13.73 -14.20
N GLY A 594 -11.21 13.38 -15.06
CA GLY A 594 -11.03 13.98 -16.38
C GLY A 594 -10.36 15.36 -16.41
N GLU A 595 -10.12 15.98 -15.26
CA GLU A 595 -9.38 17.25 -15.18
C GLU A 595 -7.92 17.05 -15.58
N GLU A 596 -7.38 17.96 -16.39
CA GLU A 596 -5.99 17.92 -16.89
C GLU A 596 -5.14 19.06 -16.35
N ARG A 597 -3.84 18.81 -16.23
CA ARG A 597 -2.82 19.81 -15.89
C ARG A 597 -1.52 19.48 -16.63
N ILE A 598 -0.71 20.48 -16.96
CA ILE A 598 0.61 20.27 -17.55
C ILE A 598 1.66 20.95 -16.67
N ASP A 599 2.61 20.17 -16.17
CA ASP A 599 3.73 20.69 -15.38
C ASP A 599 5.07 20.44 -16.10
N ILE A 600 6.09 21.17 -15.69
CA ILE A 600 7.48 20.92 -16.11
C ILE A 600 8.25 20.44 -14.88
N VAL A 601 8.84 19.26 -14.97
CA VAL A 601 9.61 18.61 -13.92
C VAL A 601 11.09 18.60 -14.30
N ARG A 602 11.99 18.79 -13.34
CA ARG A 602 13.43 18.60 -13.55
C ARG A 602 14.11 18.08 -12.29
N ILE A 603 15.33 17.57 -12.44
CA ILE A 603 16.16 17.19 -11.29
C ILE A 603 16.66 18.46 -10.58
N PRO A 604 16.64 18.49 -9.23
CA PRO A 604 17.10 19.64 -8.47
C PRO A 604 18.50 20.10 -8.87
N GLY A 605 18.70 21.42 -8.92
CA GLY A 605 19.99 22.01 -9.30
C GLY A 605 20.42 21.78 -10.76
N GLY A 606 19.53 21.29 -11.63
CA GLY A 606 19.83 21.09 -13.06
C GLY A 606 20.61 19.81 -13.37
N GLY A 607 20.42 18.75 -12.59
CA GLY A 607 20.91 17.41 -12.94
C GLY A 607 20.43 16.96 -14.34
N LEU A 608 21.12 15.98 -14.93
CA LEU A 608 20.90 15.56 -16.33
C LEU A 608 21.02 16.72 -17.34
N ASN A 609 22.10 17.51 -17.21
CA ASN A 609 22.41 18.65 -18.08
C ASN A 609 21.32 19.74 -18.12
N GLY A 610 20.53 19.89 -17.06
CA GLY A 610 19.43 20.86 -16.99
C GLY A 610 18.23 20.52 -17.87
N ASN A 611 18.16 19.30 -18.42
CA ASN A 611 17.02 18.86 -19.21
C ASN A 611 15.74 18.80 -18.35
N GLN A 612 14.61 19.05 -19.01
CA GLN A 612 13.31 19.26 -18.40
C GLN A 612 12.29 18.31 -19.00
N PHE A 613 11.25 17.99 -18.25
CA PHE A 613 10.24 17.01 -18.62
C PHE A 613 8.85 17.63 -18.48
N LYS A 614 8.22 17.91 -19.61
CA LYS A 614 6.86 18.41 -19.69
C LYS A 614 5.89 17.23 -19.68
N VAL A 615 5.09 17.13 -18.62
CA VAL A 615 4.18 16.00 -18.38
C VAL A 615 2.77 16.50 -18.15
N LYS A 616 1.77 15.74 -18.61
CA LYS A 616 0.36 16.06 -18.42
C LYS A 616 -0.30 15.18 -17.35
N LEU A 617 -0.62 15.74 -16.17
CA LEU A 617 -1.47 15.07 -15.19
C LEU A 617 -2.94 15.04 -15.62
N ARG A 618 -3.65 13.97 -15.27
CA ARG A 618 -5.07 13.75 -15.58
C ARG A 618 -5.78 12.89 -14.54
N GLY A 619 -6.86 13.42 -13.96
CA GLY A 619 -7.59 12.75 -12.86
C GLY A 619 -6.76 12.62 -11.57
N PRO A 620 -7.31 11.95 -10.54
CA PRO A 620 -6.67 11.86 -9.23
C PRO A 620 -5.64 10.71 -9.09
N ALA A 621 -5.51 9.86 -10.11
CA ALA A 621 -4.65 8.67 -10.05
C ALA A 621 -3.17 8.98 -10.30
N ALA A 622 -2.29 8.14 -9.78
CA ALA A 622 -0.87 8.17 -10.09
C ALA A 622 -0.61 7.88 -11.58
N GLN A 623 0.39 8.54 -12.14
CA GLN A 623 0.77 8.39 -13.55
C GLN A 623 2.28 8.23 -13.68
N VAL A 624 2.71 7.34 -14.55
CA VAL A 624 4.14 7.08 -14.80
C VAL A 624 4.48 7.40 -16.25
N TYR A 625 5.52 8.22 -16.39
CA TYR A 625 6.10 8.67 -17.65
C TYR A 625 7.50 8.10 -17.81
N GLU A 626 7.88 7.85 -19.06
CA GLU A 626 9.19 7.37 -19.44
C GLU A 626 9.80 8.28 -20.50
N PHE A 627 11.08 8.60 -20.33
CA PHE A 627 11.85 9.41 -21.26
C PHE A 627 13.21 8.77 -21.53
N MET A 628 13.69 8.93 -22.75
CA MET A 628 15.06 8.63 -23.13
C MET A 628 15.77 9.95 -23.44
N VAL A 629 16.73 10.31 -22.59
CA VAL A 629 17.45 11.58 -22.63
C VAL A 629 18.83 11.37 -23.23
N LYS A 630 19.22 12.19 -24.20
CA LYS A 630 20.54 12.11 -24.80
C LYS A 630 21.60 12.79 -23.94
N SER A 631 22.77 12.17 -23.87
CA SER A 631 23.96 12.73 -23.20
C SER A 631 24.39 14.09 -23.76
N ALA A 632 24.19 14.33 -25.06
CA ALA A 632 24.52 15.58 -25.73
C ALA A 632 23.50 16.70 -25.45
N ASP A 633 22.27 16.37 -25.07
CA ASP A 633 21.22 17.37 -24.86
C ASP A 633 21.49 18.15 -23.56
N ARG A 634 21.38 19.47 -23.65
CA ARG A 634 21.52 20.41 -22.53
C ARG A 634 20.36 21.39 -22.53
N ASN A 635 19.74 21.59 -21.37
CA ASN A 635 18.60 22.49 -21.19
C ASN A 635 17.46 22.26 -22.19
N GLN A 636 17.25 21.03 -22.63
CA GLN A 636 16.17 20.67 -23.55
C GLN A 636 14.93 20.22 -22.78
N THR A 637 13.77 20.49 -23.36
CA THR A 637 12.49 19.98 -22.85
C THR A 637 12.07 18.74 -23.64
N TYR A 638 11.85 17.65 -22.92
CA TYR A 638 11.21 16.43 -23.37
C TYR A 638 9.74 16.47 -23.00
N GLU A 639 8.84 15.93 -23.82
CA GLU A 639 7.41 16.06 -23.58
C GLU A 639 6.61 14.75 -23.73
N VAL A 640 5.61 14.60 -22.84
CA VAL A 640 4.58 13.56 -22.90
C VAL A 640 3.24 14.17 -22.55
N LEU A 641 2.43 14.41 -23.59
CA LEU A 641 1.11 15.05 -23.50
C LEU A 641 0.03 14.11 -24.06
N PRO A 642 -0.24 12.96 -23.39
CA PRO A 642 -1.23 11.99 -23.84
C PRO A 642 -2.60 12.68 -24.04
N ALA A 643 -3.28 12.28 -25.10
CA ALA A 643 -4.65 12.73 -25.34
C ALA A 643 -5.60 12.14 -24.29
N ALA A 644 -6.63 12.91 -23.96
CA ALA A 644 -7.81 12.46 -23.25
C ALA A 644 -8.43 11.27 -23.99
N GLN A 645 -8.86 10.22 -23.29
CA GLN A 645 -9.81 9.33 -23.94
C GLN A 645 -10.99 8.93 -23.05
N SER A 646 -12.00 9.75 -23.24
CA SER A 646 -13.30 9.74 -22.57
C SER A 646 -14.01 8.39 -22.58
N ALA A 647 -13.77 7.54 -23.58
CA ALA A 647 -14.42 6.23 -23.65
C ALA A 647 -14.01 5.29 -22.50
N TRP A 648 -12.81 5.44 -21.93
CA TRP A 648 -12.27 4.48 -20.96
C TRP A 648 -12.07 5.07 -19.56
N GLU A 649 -12.31 6.36 -19.39
CA GLU A 649 -12.22 7.04 -18.11
C GLU A 649 -13.54 6.88 -17.35
N LYS A 650 -13.49 6.14 -16.24
CA LYS A 650 -14.64 5.90 -15.37
C LYS A 650 -14.30 6.31 -13.94
N PRO A 651 -15.15 7.11 -13.28
CA PRO A 651 -14.94 7.45 -11.87
C PRO A 651 -14.74 6.22 -11.00
N GLY A 652 -13.78 6.34 -10.09
CA GLY A 652 -13.31 5.32 -9.15
C GLY A 652 -12.30 4.32 -9.69
N TYR A 653 -12.19 4.16 -11.01
CA TYR A 653 -11.21 3.28 -11.64
C TYR A 653 -9.92 4.06 -11.97
N ALA A 654 -8.76 3.57 -11.55
CA ALA A 654 -7.47 3.94 -12.17
C ALA A 654 -7.22 3.03 -13.36
N GLY A 655 -6.37 3.44 -14.31
CA GLY A 655 -6.13 2.67 -15.53
C GLY A 655 -7.38 2.63 -16.40
N ARG A 656 -7.47 3.52 -17.37
CA ARG A 656 -7.37 3.26 -18.83
C ARG A 656 -7.34 4.64 -19.47
N VAL A 657 -6.40 4.97 -20.36
CA VAL A 657 -6.65 4.74 -21.80
C VAL A 657 -5.41 4.48 -22.69
N GLY A 658 -5.57 3.53 -23.61
CA GLY A 658 -5.57 3.72 -25.08
C GLY A 658 -4.30 4.07 -25.81
N ALA A 659 -3.96 3.21 -26.78
CA ALA A 659 -2.83 3.36 -27.69
C ALA A 659 -2.71 4.80 -28.22
N LEU A 660 -1.48 5.29 -28.31
CA LEU A 660 -1.14 6.37 -29.22
C LEU A 660 -1.59 5.94 -30.62
N PRO A 661 -2.34 6.77 -31.37
CA PRO A 661 -2.22 6.74 -32.82
C PRO A 661 -0.73 7.01 -33.10
N SER A 662 -0.05 6.03 -33.66
CA SER A 662 1.31 6.24 -34.17
C SER A 662 1.23 7.24 -35.31
N ASN A 663 1.91 8.38 -35.16
CA ASN A 663 2.33 9.21 -36.28
C ASN A 663 3.59 8.61 -36.92
#